data_AF-A0AAW7X514-F1
#
_entry.id   AF-A0AAW7X514-F1
#
_cell.length_a   1.000
_cell.length_b   1.000
_cell.length_c   1.000
_cell.angle_alpha   90.00
_cell.angle_beta   90.00
_cell.angle_gamma   90.00
#
_symmetry.space_group_name_H-M   'P 1'
#
loop_
_entity.id
_entity.type
_entity.pdbx_description
1 polymer ?
#
loop_
_entity_poly.entity_id
_entity_poly.type
_entity_poly.pdbx_seq_one_letter_code
_entity_poly.pdbx_strand_id
1 'polypeptide(L)'
;MKKKFALLPLAAILASSLIGCSGDDNKNSASNEPLPFERTYVLFSPATKELPVPSDLQLSSETAGDGTMNAGTDPSNPVITGIDALDGNSVLAPIDIMFTDSLDPNQVFDGRSFIAQGEQVIPNPLQNVFLLPLTYPSGDALSQAAIDINGDDIPDNIEIPTFTEAAAYQSAAATGNVSALLELAEPSVRVDLISLDGGTNNALRVTPLKPLLPETKYLVAVAGSIYDMKGNKVYPSIAYDTLRNPESNVLSALAALRPAIQGWERLASGYFSFKSAVYQAAGLSVDTPTTEDILFSLTFTTTATDAPLKSIAAPEFFFEKSLRTSYKQDAIEKLVGGTYNLAGDNSGVTTTTDGAINSTINFLLTSPQLPDTSPNPLYNSTIATAINAGATYASLSSDATAAHIMQRAAAEAAISVHDSGAAEAGDQAPYVSIAAEAAGTVQAMAAGVEAPPAALFPIPSPRATNFFRVDNASDINPGLIAPAKVYQGEITLPYYSQIPAEGDGSPLLDGSWVANQTIGAVIDAAKGNPGGTTPPSEMVTYRYPFPAKTTDVTVPMLVTMPDELTLSAFGITRPPAGWPVVIYVHGITTDRSISLPMANAMAFACVNSTLTDLSGAPCFATIAIDQPLHGVGATGSVVPGLTSYSHPTASIEANLPTLSPNTPSVSLAERHFNYTADESLRPTPFDYDAGVGSSGSLFVNLSHFVNVRDNLRQMTLDLLNLNASLATMDVDGNGLADDFDTSKVYFLGHSLGGVDGLPFVVINNDPVVQNSPFSNQPKVQAASAMFSGGGIPRLLTNSRQFSPSISQGLAAASDALSYGNSGLETYLNVYQGVLDSIDPSSLIANLADENADTGVLLFEIVGDGTASHPNDGVIPNGADTIHGEANGPLQTTLSNGFVIDNFPAPFAGTEPLVKQLGAVKTADATDDGDPAVLVTRLVEGSHSTPVVAGNTDIDPFTSGAAFNEMIAQIVTFFALDGNVTGSIVANPEVVED
;
A
#
# COMPACT_ATOMS: atom_id res chain seq x y z
N MET A 1 25.73 6.90 21.54
CA MET A 1 27.03 6.78 22.26
C MET A 1 27.17 5.35 22.80
N LYS A 2 27.99 4.50 22.13
CA LYS A 2 28.52 3.17 22.50
C LYS A 2 27.78 2.31 23.56
N LYS A 3 27.03 1.30 23.09
CA LYS A 3 27.20 -0.09 23.54
C LYS A 3 27.23 -1.00 22.30
N LYS A 4 28.38 -1.67 22.17
CA LYS A 4 28.72 -2.60 21.10
C LYS A 4 27.94 -3.90 21.26
N PHE A 5 27.25 -4.37 20.23
CA PHE A 5 27.02 -5.80 20.04
C PHE A 5 28.27 -6.38 19.40
N ALA A 6 29.25 -6.69 20.23
CA ALA A 6 30.33 -7.57 19.83
C ALA A 6 29.84 -9.01 20.05
N LEU A 7 29.76 -9.79 18.96
CA LEU A 7 29.68 -11.24 19.02
C LEU A 7 30.85 -11.76 19.87
N LEU A 8 30.54 -12.21 21.08
CA LEU A 8 31.35 -13.13 21.87
C LEU A 8 30.39 -14.14 22.51
N PRO A 9 30.72 -15.45 22.50
CA PRO A 9 29.81 -16.49 22.95
C PRO A 9 29.74 -16.46 24.47
N LEU A 10 28.75 -15.77 25.03
CA LEU A 10 28.39 -15.89 26.45
C LEU A 10 27.33 -16.97 26.66
N ALA A 11 27.40 -18.06 25.90
CA ALA A 11 26.51 -19.23 26.02
C ALA A 11 27.03 -20.30 27.01
N ALA A 12 28.20 -20.10 27.64
CA ALA A 12 28.88 -21.18 28.38
C ALA A 12 28.81 -21.14 29.92
N ILE A 13 28.12 -20.18 30.57
CA ILE A 13 28.18 -20.05 32.05
C ILE A 13 26.83 -20.09 32.80
N LEU A 14 25.66 -20.05 32.13
CA LEU A 14 24.37 -20.25 32.82
C LEU A 14 23.74 -21.65 32.67
N ALA A 15 24.35 -22.56 31.91
CA ALA A 15 23.83 -23.93 31.73
C ALA A 15 24.18 -24.92 32.87
N SER A 16 24.90 -24.48 33.92
CA SER A 16 25.44 -25.38 34.96
C SER A 16 24.61 -25.49 36.24
N SER A 17 23.41 -24.89 36.34
CA SER A 17 22.68 -24.85 37.61
C SER A 17 21.17 -25.11 37.56
N LEU A 18 20.66 -25.83 36.55
CA LEU A 18 19.34 -26.49 36.65
C LEU A 18 19.38 -27.88 35.99
N ILE A 19 20.07 -28.82 36.62
CA ILE A 19 19.76 -30.25 36.45
C ILE A 19 18.73 -30.58 37.54
N GLY A 20 17.45 -30.39 37.20
CA GLY A 20 16.33 -30.92 37.97
C GLY A 20 16.14 -32.40 37.63
N CYS A 21 16.33 -33.27 38.62
CA CYS A 21 16.20 -34.71 38.53
C CYS A 21 14.88 -35.15 37.86
N SER A 22 14.98 -35.89 36.76
CA SER A 22 14.00 -36.93 36.39
C SER A 22 14.76 -38.24 36.38
N GLY A 23 14.53 -39.04 37.42
CA GLY A 23 15.08 -40.39 37.53
C GLY A 23 14.22 -41.35 36.75
N ASP A 24 14.76 -41.87 35.66
CA ASP A 24 14.40 -43.19 35.16
C ASP A 24 15.64 -43.82 34.51
N ASP A 25 16.41 -44.54 35.34
CA ASP A 25 17.58 -45.31 34.93
C ASP A 25 17.13 -46.57 34.17
N ASN A 26 16.96 -46.47 32.85
CA ASN A 26 17.22 -47.57 31.90
C ASN A 26 16.88 -47.21 30.44
N LYS A 27 17.75 -46.48 29.75
CA LYS A 27 18.02 -46.71 28.30
C LYS A 27 19.46 -46.39 27.97
N ASN A 28 20.28 -47.43 27.99
CA ASN A 28 21.61 -47.43 27.38
C ASN A 28 21.44 -47.58 25.87
N SER A 29 21.17 -46.47 25.20
CA SER A 29 21.39 -46.28 23.78
C SER A 29 22.05 -44.93 23.64
N ALA A 30 23.31 -44.90 23.23
CA ALA A 30 23.93 -43.66 22.76
C ALA A 30 23.04 -43.15 21.62
N SER A 31 22.21 -42.16 21.91
CA SER A 31 21.46 -41.46 20.89
C SER A 31 22.48 -40.80 19.99
N ASN A 32 22.47 -41.07 18.68
CA ASN A 32 23.19 -40.29 17.67
C ASN A 32 22.62 -38.85 17.53
N GLU A 33 21.84 -38.38 18.50
CA GLU A 33 21.25 -37.06 18.54
C GLU A 33 22.31 -36.05 19.02
N PRO A 34 22.54 -34.94 18.29
CA PRO A 34 23.50 -33.90 18.69
C PRO A 34 23.18 -33.35 20.08
N LEU A 35 24.24 -32.98 20.82
CA LEU A 35 24.07 -32.27 22.09
C LEU A 35 23.33 -30.94 21.84
N PRO A 36 22.55 -30.42 22.80
CA PRO A 36 21.72 -29.22 22.57
C PRO A 36 22.46 -28.00 22.00
N PHE A 37 23.75 -27.81 22.33
CA PHE A 37 24.58 -26.72 21.81
C PHE A 37 25.17 -27.00 20.41
N GLU A 38 25.08 -28.24 19.93
CA GLU A 38 25.52 -28.67 18.59
C GLU A 38 24.34 -28.70 17.59
N ARG A 39 23.12 -28.48 18.08
CA ARG A 39 21.90 -28.46 17.25
C ARG A 39 21.80 -27.17 16.46
N THR A 40 21.42 -27.29 15.20
CA THR A 40 20.93 -26.19 14.38
C THR A 40 19.45 -25.97 14.71
N TYR A 41 19.05 -24.73 14.98
CA TYR A 41 17.67 -24.38 15.31
C TYR A 41 17.26 -23.01 14.77
N VAL A 42 15.95 -22.79 14.64
CA VAL A 42 15.37 -21.50 14.27
C VAL A 42 15.64 -20.50 15.40
N LEU A 43 16.12 -19.30 15.06
CA LEU A 43 16.35 -18.23 16.02
C LEU A 43 15.00 -17.72 16.54
N PHE A 44 14.67 -18.10 17.77
CA PHE A 44 13.49 -17.63 18.48
C PHE A 44 13.81 -17.48 19.96
N SER A 45 13.96 -16.24 20.42
CA SER A 45 14.13 -15.89 21.82
C SER A 45 13.44 -14.55 22.13
N PRO A 46 12.18 -14.60 22.58
CA PRO A 46 11.42 -13.42 22.99
C PRO A 46 12.11 -12.59 24.07
N ALA A 47 12.83 -13.25 24.99
CA ALA A 47 13.53 -12.60 26.09
C ALA A 47 14.68 -11.67 25.62
N THR A 48 15.32 -12.01 24.49
CA THR A 48 16.41 -11.23 23.88
C THR A 48 15.95 -10.45 22.65
N LYS A 49 14.65 -10.49 22.31
CA LYS A 49 14.06 -9.91 21.09
C LYS A 49 14.70 -10.46 19.79
N GLU A 50 15.12 -11.72 19.81
CA GLU A 50 15.68 -12.43 18.65
C GLU A 50 14.57 -13.27 17.99
N LEU A 51 13.77 -12.63 17.15
CA LEU A 51 12.68 -13.23 16.37
C LEU A 51 12.41 -12.36 15.12
N PRO A 52 11.69 -12.87 14.10
CA PRO A 52 11.29 -12.03 12.97
C PRO A 52 10.49 -10.82 13.44
N VAL A 53 10.83 -9.65 12.90
CA VAL A 53 10.15 -8.37 13.19
C VAL A 53 9.85 -7.65 11.87
N PRO A 54 8.71 -6.94 11.76
CA PRO A 54 7.63 -6.82 12.76
C PRO A 54 6.78 -8.11 12.90
N SER A 55 5.99 -8.23 13.97
CA SER A 55 5.07 -9.35 14.20
C SER A 55 3.91 -8.96 15.11
N ASP A 56 2.91 -9.84 15.28
CA ASP A 56 1.79 -9.58 16.20
C ASP A 56 2.21 -9.47 17.68
N LEU A 57 3.41 -9.92 18.03
CA LEU A 57 3.93 -9.75 19.38
C LEU A 57 4.13 -8.27 19.73
N GLN A 58 4.54 -7.45 18.75
CA GLN A 58 4.66 -6.01 18.95
C GLN A 58 3.29 -5.34 19.09
N LEU A 59 2.26 -5.79 18.36
CA LEU A 59 0.87 -5.32 18.53
C LEU A 59 0.36 -5.64 19.94
N SER A 60 0.62 -6.85 20.44
CA SER A 60 0.17 -7.27 21.79
C SER A 60 0.85 -6.53 22.95
N SER A 61 1.98 -5.88 22.68
CA SER A 61 2.76 -5.12 23.67
C SER A 61 2.49 -3.61 23.65
N GLU A 62 1.65 -3.16 22.71
CA GLU A 62 1.14 -1.81 22.63
C GLU A 62 0.15 -1.56 23.79
N THR A 63 0.13 -0.35 24.37
CA THR A 63 -0.64 -0.03 25.58
C THR A 63 -1.59 1.16 25.46
N ALA A 64 -1.43 2.00 24.44
CA ALA A 64 -2.30 3.13 24.13
C ALA A 64 -3.63 2.69 23.51
N GLY A 65 -3.68 1.52 22.87
CA GLY A 65 -4.87 0.99 22.20
C GLY A 65 -5.17 1.66 20.85
N ASP A 66 -4.16 2.25 20.21
CA ASP A 66 -4.28 2.86 18.86
C ASP A 66 -4.15 1.85 17.72
N GLY A 67 -3.75 0.62 18.07
CA GLY A 67 -3.54 -0.49 17.17
C GLY A 67 -2.34 -0.31 16.24
N THR A 68 -1.34 0.48 16.66
CA THR A 68 0.01 0.34 16.13
C THR A 68 0.81 -0.72 16.88
N MET A 69 2.06 -0.94 16.47
CA MET A 69 3.00 -1.82 17.12
C MET A 69 3.84 -1.09 18.18
N ASN A 70 4.54 -1.84 19.03
CA ASN A 70 5.52 -1.31 19.98
C ASN A 70 6.84 -2.09 19.90
N ALA A 71 7.92 -1.43 19.45
CA ALA A 71 9.28 -1.95 19.38
C ALA A 71 10.18 -1.41 20.50
N GLY A 72 9.87 -0.25 21.08
CA GLY A 72 10.65 0.37 22.15
C GLY A 72 10.46 1.87 22.25
N THR A 73 11.46 2.59 22.78
CA THR A 73 11.37 4.04 23.04
C THR A 73 12.63 4.80 22.61
N ASP A 74 13.32 4.36 21.55
CA ASP A 74 14.50 5.07 21.02
C ASP A 74 14.10 5.93 19.80
N PRO A 75 13.82 7.23 20.01
CA PRO A 75 13.36 8.11 18.93
C PRO A 75 14.45 8.40 17.89
N SER A 76 15.71 8.03 18.14
CA SER A 76 16.81 8.20 17.18
C SER A 76 16.98 7.02 16.23
N ASN A 77 16.26 5.92 16.46
CA ASN A 77 16.32 4.73 15.62
C ASN A 77 15.10 4.67 14.68
N PRO A 78 15.28 4.91 13.36
CA PRO A 78 14.18 4.92 12.40
C PRO A 78 13.43 3.59 12.31
N VAL A 79 14.08 2.46 12.62
CA VAL A 79 13.42 1.15 12.61
C VAL A 79 12.47 1.01 13.80
N ILE A 80 12.85 1.53 14.98
CA ILE A 80 11.98 1.50 16.16
C ILE A 80 10.79 2.44 15.96
N THR A 81 11.05 3.70 15.62
CA THR A 81 9.96 4.67 15.38
C THR A 81 9.10 4.30 14.18
N GLY A 82 9.69 3.66 13.16
CA GLY A 82 8.97 3.08 12.04
C GLY A 82 8.00 1.98 12.48
N ILE A 83 8.48 0.98 13.24
CA ILE A 83 7.61 -0.06 13.79
C ILE A 83 6.52 0.55 14.68
N ASP A 84 6.86 1.50 15.55
CA ASP A 84 5.89 2.13 16.45
C ASP A 84 4.76 2.88 15.72
N ALA A 85 4.96 3.21 14.44
CA ALA A 85 3.99 3.85 13.56
C ALA A 85 3.24 2.88 12.64
N LEU A 86 3.57 1.57 12.66
CA LEU A 86 2.91 0.54 11.84
C LEU A 86 1.64 0.04 12.53
N ASP A 87 0.52 0.05 11.80
CA ASP A 87 -0.73 -0.63 12.16
C ASP A 87 -0.82 -2.07 11.62
N GLY A 88 0.31 -2.59 11.13
CA GLY A 88 0.49 -3.94 10.61
C GLY A 88 1.83 -4.11 9.88
N ASN A 89 2.20 -5.34 9.57
CA ASN A 89 3.35 -5.67 8.74
C ASN A 89 3.11 -5.23 7.29
N SER A 90 4.21 -5.07 6.55
CA SER A 90 4.14 -4.76 5.13
C SER A 90 3.39 -5.84 4.33
N VAL A 91 2.63 -5.42 3.32
CA VAL A 91 2.03 -6.31 2.31
C VAL A 91 3.02 -6.68 1.20
N LEU A 92 4.18 -6.00 1.12
CA LEU A 92 5.17 -6.16 0.05
C LEU A 92 6.50 -6.74 0.55
N ALA A 93 6.88 -6.49 1.80
CA ALA A 93 8.20 -6.83 2.31
C ALA A 93 8.37 -8.35 2.57
N PRO A 94 9.57 -8.91 2.35
CA PRO A 94 9.88 -10.29 2.70
C PRO A 94 9.96 -10.50 4.22
N ILE A 95 9.86 -11.76 4.63
CA ILE A 95 10.03 -12.20 6.02
C ILE A 95 11.25 -13.11 6.09
N ASP A 96 12.22 -12.77 6.94
CA ASP A 96 13.41 -13.57 7.14
C ASP A 96 13.32 -14.41 8.42
N ILE A 97 13.50 -15.72 8.27
CA ILE A 97 13.55 -16.70 9.36
C ILE A 97 15.00 -17.15 9.53
N MET A 98 15.65 -16.68 10.59
CA MET A 98 17.06 -16.92 10.86
C MET A 98 17.30 -18.28 11.55
N PHE A 99 18.45 -18.89 11.31
CA PHE A 99 18.91 -20.14 11.91
C PHE A 99 20.28 -19.94 12.56
N THR A 100 20.59 -20.75 13.56
CA THR A 100 21.86 -20.66 14.31
C THR A 100 23.08 -21.24 13.58
N ASP A 101 22.87 -22.03 12.53
CA ASP A 101 23.92 -22.60 11.68
C ASP A 101 23.36 -22.78 10.24
N SER A 102 24.21 -23.23 9.32
CA SER A 102 23.92 -23.34 7.88
C SER A 102 22.94 -24.48 7.57
N LEU A 103 21.94 -24.22 6.74
CA LEU A 103 21.04 -25.23 6.19
C LEU A 103 21.63 -25.89 4.94
N ASP A 104 21.28 -27.16 4.69
CA ASP A 104 21.68 -27.85 3.44
C ASP A 104 20.97 -27.20 2.23
N PRO A 105 21.70 -26.58 1.28
CA PRO A 105 21.10 -25.96 0.10
C PRO A 105 20.58 -26.99 -0.92
N ASN A 106 20.86 -28.28 -0.76
CA ASN A 106 20.41 -29.33 -1.69
C ASN A 106 19.01 -29.87 -1.35
N GLN A 107 18.38 -29.37 -0.29
CA GLN A 107 17.00 -29.70 0.05
C GLN A 107 16.01 -28.70 -0.57
N VAL A 108 14.74 -29.08 -0.65
CA VAL A 108 13.69 -28.21 -1.19
C VAL A 108 13.11 -27.36 -0.06
N PHE A 109 13.01 -26.06 -0.29
CA PHE A 109 12.18 -25.14 0.49
C PHE A 109 11.06 -24.65 -0.40
N ASP A 110 9.81 -24.93 -0.03
CA ASP A 110 8.66 -24.57 -0.84
C ASP A 110 7.58 -23.92 0.02
N GLY A 111 7.22 -22.69 -0.38
CA GLY A 111 6.20 -21.88 0.27
C GLY A 111 4.80 -22.05 -0.31
N ARG A 112 4.67 -22.64 -1.50
CA ARG A 112 3.40 -22.66 -2.25
C ARG A 112 2.37 -23.53 -1.55
N SER A 113 1.18 -22.99 -1.31
CA SER A 113 0.05 -23.72 -0.70
C SER A 113 -0.52 -24.79 -1.64
N PHE A 114 -0.66 -24.46 -2.92
CA PHE A 114 -1.20 -25.35 -3.95
C PHE A 114 -0.25 -25.40 -5.16
N ILE A 115 -0.34 -26.49 -5.92
CA ILE A 115 0.40 -26.67 -7.18
C ILE A 115 -0.51 -27.31 -8.23
N ALA A 116 -0.22 -27.02 -9.50
CA ALA A 116 -0.81 -27.72 -10.62
C ALA A 116 -0.04 -29.03 -10.90
N GLN A 117 -0.78 -30.13 -11.04
CA GLN A 117 -0.26 -31.44 -11.47
C GLN A 117 -1.11 -31.94 -12.66
N GLY A 118 -0.64 -31.65 -13.88
CA GLY A 118 -1.46 -31.83 -15.08
C GLY A 118 -2.61 -30.82 -15.09
N GLU A 119 -3.84 -31.27 -15.27
CA GLU A 119 -5.06 -30.43 -15.25
C GLU A 119 -5.68 -30.30 -13.85
N GLN A 120 -5.05 -30.89 -12.82
CA GLN A 120 -5.57 -30.88 -11.46
C GLN A 120 -4.74 -29.96 -10.56
N VAL A 121 -5.40 -29.28 -9.63
CA VAL A 121 -4.76 -28.50 -8.58
C VAL A 121 -4.91 -29.21 -7.25
N ILE A 122 -3.81 -29.34 -6.52
CA ILE A 122 -3.73 -30.07 -5.26
C ILE A 122 -2.96 -29.26 -4.21
N PRO A 123 -3.24 -29.46 -2.91
CA PRO A 123 -2.39 -28.92 -1.86
C PRO A 123 -0.96 -29.46 -2.03
N ASN A 124 0.03 -28.57 -1.96
CA ASN A 124 1.42 -28.89 -2.26
C ASN A 124 1.98 -29.93 -1.28
N PRO A 125 2.38 -31.14 -1.73
CA PRO A 125 2.91 -32.16 -0.83
C PRO A 125 4.31 -31.83 -0.31
N LEU A 126 5.04 -30.91 -0.96
CA LEU A 126 6.42 -30.53 -0.59
C LEU A 126 6.50 -29.24 0.24
N GLN A 127 5.37 -28.60 0.54
CA GLN A 127 5.35 -27.36 1.33
C GLN A 127 5.85 -27.62 2.75
N ASN A 128 6.93 -26.93 3.13
CA ASN A 128 7.58 -26.98 4.45
C ASN A 128 7.78 -25.59 5.08
N VAL A 129 7.52 -24.54 4.31
CA VAL A 129 7.40 -23.16 4.78
C VAL A 129 5.98 -22.70 4.48
N PHE A 130 5.31 -22.17 5.49
CA PHE A 130 3.88 -21.86 5.43
C PHE A 130 3.71 -20.36 5.65
N LEU A 131 3.03 -19.71 4.71
CA LEU A 131 2.54 -18.34 4.84
C LEU A 131 1.04 -18.39 4.52
N LEU A 132 0.21 -18.49 5.56
CA LEU A 132 -1.20 -18.84 5.40
C LEU A 132 -2.10 -17.68 5.83
N PRO A 133 -2.87 -17.06 4.92
CA PRO A 133 -3.83 -16.02 5.28
C PRO A 133 -4.99 -16.62 6.09
N LEU A 134 -5.31 -15.96 7.20
CA LEU A 134 -6.43 -16.32 8.06
C LEU A 134 -7.61 -15.38 7.80
N THR A 135 -8.82 -15.94 7.85
CA THR A 135 -10.06 -15.17 7.81
C THR A 135 -10.83 -15.36 9.11
N TYR A 136 -11.34 -14.25 9.64
CA TYR A 136 -12.11 -14.17 10.88
C TYR A 136 -13.58 -13.86 10.56
N PRO A 137 -14.56 -14.54 11.18
CA PRO A 137 -15.98 -14.26 10.95
C PRO A 137 -16.40 -12.79 11.10
N SER A 138 -15.85 -12.03 12.06
CA SER A 138 -16.11 -10.59 12.16
C SER A 138 -15.46 -9.77 11.05
N GLY A 139 -14.38 -10.28 10.47
CA GLY A 139 -13.55 -9.57 9.48
C GLY A 139 -12.43 -8.74 10.08
N ASP A 140 -12.28 -8.64 11.41
CA ASP A 140 -11.13 -8.00 12.06
C ASP A 140 -10.41 -9.01 12.96
N ALA A 141 -9.16 -9.31 12.60
CA ALA A 141 -8.35 -10.30 13.31
C ALA A 141 -7.72 -9.77 14.61
N LEU A 142 -7.70 -8.45 14.80
CA LEU A 142 -7.16 -7.77 15.98
C LEU A 142 -8.28 -7.29 16.92
N SER A 143 -9.48 -7.06 16.40
CA SER A 143 -10.70 -6.84 17.18
C SER A 143 -11.68 -7.98 16.93
N GLN A 144 -11.58 -9.03 17.74
CA GLN A 144 -12.44 -10.20 17.64
C GLN A 144 -13.65 -10.08 18.57
N ALA A 145 -14.73 -10.77 18.24
CA ALA A 145 -15.83 -11.03 19.14
C ALA A 145 -15.31 -11.72 20.41
N ALA A 146 -15.78 -11.27 21.58
CA ALA A 146 -15.31 -11.75 22.86
C ALA A 146 -16.44 -11.83 23.89
N ILE A 147 -16.42 -12.86 24.74
CA ILE A 147 -17.34 -12.99 25.87
C ILE A 147 -16.55 -13.38 27.11
N ASP A 148 -16.98 -12.95 28.29
CA ASP A 148 -16.42 -13.44 29.55
C ASP A 148 -16.96 -14.86 29.82
N ILE A 149 -16.17 -15.88 29.45
CA ILE A 149 -16.56 -17.29 29.63
C ILE A 149 -16.36 -17.71 31.09
N ASN A 150 -15.38 -17.10 31.77
CA ASN A 150 -14.91 -17.54 33.09
C ASN A 150 -15.59 -16.79 34.25
N GLY A 151 -16.34 -15.74 33.96
CA GLY A 151 -16.97 -14.86 34.95
C GLY A 151 -15.95 -14.06 35.75
N ASP A 152 -14.79 -13.76 35.17
CA ASP A 152 -13.70 -13.02 35.82
C ASP A 152 -13.56 -11.57 35.33
N ASP A 153 -14.57 -11.08 34.60
CA ASP A 153 -14.62 -9.78 33.93
C ASP A 153 -13.51 -9.59 32.88
N ILE A 154 -12.92 -10.68 32.37
CA ILE A 154 -11.93 -10.67 31.29
C ILE A 154 -12.56 -11.33 30.05
N PRO A 155 -12.87 -10.56 28.99
CA PRO A 155 -13.41 -11.12 27.76
C PRO A 155 -12.41 -12.08 27.09
N ASP A 156 -12.88 -13.29 26.79
CA ASP A 156 -12.17 -14.29 26.02
C ASP A 156 -12.53 -14.17 24.53
N ASN A 157 -11.53 -14.09 23.65
CA ASN A 157 -11.76 -14.14 22.20
C ASN A 157 -12.41 -15.47 21.82
N ILE A 158 -13.58 -15.42 21.17
CA ILE A 158 -14.38 -16.60 20.82
C ILE A 158 -14.37 -16.95 19.34
N GLU A 159 -13.83 -16.09 18.49
CA GLU A 159 -13.80 -16.33 17.06
C GLU A 159 -12.88 -17.50 16.69
N ILE A 160 -13.38 -18.35 15.81
CA ILE A 160 -12.63 -19.46 15.23
C ILE A 160 -12.27 -19.06 13.79
N PRO A 161 -11.00 -18.73 13.51
CA PRO A 161 -10.58 -18.41 12.16
C PRO A 161 -10.45 -19.68 11.30
N THR A 162 -10.38 -19.48 9.98
CA THR A 162 -10.00 -20.51 9.01
C THR A 162 -8.98 -19.97 8.01
N PHE A 163 -8.51 -20.79 7.08
CA PHE A 163 -7.56 -20.40 6.04
C PHE A 163 -8.29 -19.94 4.77
N THR A 164 -8.01 -18.72 4.32
CA THR A 164 -8.67 -18.11 3.15
C THR A 164 -8.50 -18.99 1.90
N GLU A 165 -7.27 -19.40 1.59
CA GLU A 165 -6.98 -20.18 0.39
C GLU A 165 -7.52 -21.62 0.48
N ALA A 166 -7.53 -22.24 1.67
CA ALA A 166 -8.09 -23.59 1.84
C ALA A 166 -9.61 -23.58 1.65
N ALA A 167 -10.29 -22.56 2.17
CA ALA A 167 -11.72 -22.37 1.96
C ALA A 167 -12.04 -22.13 0.47
N ALA A 168 -11.24 -21.31 -0.21
CA ALA A 168 -11.36 -21.09 -1.66
C ALA A 168 -11.16 -22.39 -2.45
N TYR A 169 -10.14 -23.18 -2.10
CA TYR A 169 -9.88 -24.49 -2.72
C TYR A 169 -11.07 -25.43 -2.57
N GLN A 170 -11.60 -25.57 -1.35
CA GLN A 170 -12.75 -26.45 -1.08
C GLN A 170 -13.98 -26.04 -1.88
N SER A 171 -14.27 -24.74 -1.94
CA SER A 171 -15.38 -24.18 -2.71
C SER A 171 -15.20 -24.42 -4.21
N ALA A 172 -14.02 -24.11 -4.75
CA ALA A 172 -13.72 -24.28 -6.17
C ALA A 172 -13.75 -25.76 -6.59
N ALA A 173 -13.21 -26.65 -5.76
CA ALA A 173 -13.27 -28.09 -5.99
C ALA A 173 -14.71 -28.64 -5.93
N ALA A 174 -15.54 -28.16 -4.99
CA ALA A 174 -16.93 -28.59 -4.87
C ALA A 174 -17.82 -28.12 -6.04
N THR A 175 -17.52 -26.94 -6.60
CA THR A 175 -18.26 -26.35 -7.72
C THR A 175 -17.70 -26.70 -9.10
N GLY A 176 -16.52 -27.33 -9.16
CA GLY A 176 -15.81 -27.59 -10.42
C GLY A 176 -15.27 -26.33 -11.09
N ASN A 177 -14.98 -25.27 -10.33
CA ASN A 177 -14.44 -24.01 -10.84
C ASN A 177 -12.93 -24.16 -11.12
N VAL A 178 -12.60 -24.54 -12.36
CA VAL A 178 -11.21 -24.78 -12.80
C VAL A 178 -10.37 -23.50 -12.76
N SER A 179 -10.93 -22.34 -13.13
CA SER A 179 -10.19 -21.08 -13.13
C SER A 179 -9.74 -20.68 -11.72
N ALA A 180 -10.63 -20.74 -10.73
CA ALA A 180 -10.28 -20.46 -9.34
C ALA A 180 -9.25 -21.45 -8.76
N LEU A 181 -9.30 -22.71 -9.19
CA LEU A 181 -8.29 -23.70 -8.83
C LEU A 181 -6.93 -23.34 -9.43
N LEU A 182 -6.86 -23.01 -10.72
CA LEU A 182 -5.61 -22.64 -11.38
C LEU A 182 -5.00 -21.38 -10.77
N GLU A 183 -5.83 -20.40 -10.40
CA GLU A 183 -5.37 -19.19 -9.70
C GLU A 183 -4.69 -19.51 -8.36
N LEU A 184 -5.22 -20.46 -7.58
CA LEU A 184 -4.60 -20.91 -6.33
C LEU A 184 -3.24 -21.61 -6.55
N ALA A 185 -3.01 -22.17 -7.73
CA ALA A 185 -1.75 -22.82 -8.09
C ALA A 185 -0.67 -21.83 -8.56
N GLU A 186 -1.03 -20.58 -8.88
CA GLU A 186 -0.08 -19.55 -9.23
C GLU A 186 0.82 -19.22 -8.03
N PRO A 187 2.16 -19.18 -8.19
CA PRO A 187 3.06 -18.87 -7.09
C PRO A 187 2.78 -17.49 -6.47
N SER A 188 2.29 -17.49 -5.22
CA SER A 188 2.09 -16.26 -4.43
C SER A 188 3.30 -15.90 -3.57
N VAL A 189 4.25 -16.82 -3.40
CA VAL A 189 5.43 -16.67 -2.54
C VAL A 189 6.63 -17.43 -3.09
N ARG A 190 7.82 -16.87 -2.92
CA ARG A 190 9.12 -17.53 -3.15
C ARG A 190 9.84 -17.71 -1.82
N VAL A 191 10.50 -18.85 -1.65
CA VAL A 191 11.36 -19.12 -0.48
C VAL A 191 12.80 -19.24 -0.95
N ASP A 192 13.64 -18.31 -0.51
CA ASP A 192 15.06 -18.25 -0.84
C ASP A 192 15.92 -18.59 0.38
N LEU A 193 16.96 -19.39 0.18
CA LEU A 193 17.98 -19.64 1.20
C LEU A 193 19.10 -18.60 1.05
N ILE A 194 19.20 -17.67 2.00
CA ILE A 194 20.13 -16.54 1.94
C ILE A 194 21.16 -16.59 3.07
N SER A 195 22.20 -15.76 2.94
CA SER A 195 23.29 -15.63 3.91
C SER A 195 23.23 -14.25 4.57
N LEU A 196 23.12 -14.23 5.90
CA LEU A 196 23.03 -13.00 6.68
C LEU A 196 23.97 -13.03 7.89
N ASP A 197 24.39 -11.86 8.35
CA ASP A 197 25.19 -11.63 9.55
C ASP A 197 26.52 -12.40 9.56
N GLY A 198 27.13 -12.56 8.38
CA GLY A 198 28.36 -13.33 8.17
C GLY A 198 28.19 -14.86 8.22
N GLY A 199 26.95 -15.35 8.40
CA GLY A 199 26.61 -16.76 8.23
C GLY A 199 26.59 -17.18 6.76
N THR A 200 26.36 -18.46 6.52
CA THR A 200 26.18 -19.03 5.17
C THR A 200 24.88 -19.82 5.16
N ASN A 201 23.98 -19.53 4.21
CA ASN A 201 22.72 -20.27 4.07
C ASN A 201 21.97 -20.42 5.40
N ASN A 202 21.93 -19.35 6.20
CA ASN A 202 21.46 -19.35 7.58
C ASN A 202 20.14 -18.61 7.76
N ALA A 203 19.46 -18.24 6.66
CA ALA A 203 18.15 -17.62 6.72
C ALA A 203 17.27 -18.10 5.57
N LEU A 204 16.01 -18.40 5.88
CA LEU A 204 14.96 -18.59 4.89
C LEU A 204 14.23 -17.27 4.72
N ARG A 205 14.33 -16.69 3.52
CA ARG A 205 13.59 -15.51 3.11
C ARG A 205 12.30 -15.93 2.42
N VAL A 206 11.17 -15.50 2.97
CA VAL A 206 9.84 -15.69 2.41
C VAL A 206 9.43 -14.40 1.71
N THR A 207 9.49 -14.37 0.38
CA THR A 207 9.22 -13.18 -0.44
C THR A 207 7.83 -13.28 -1.09
N PRO A 208 6.88 -12.37 -0.81
CA PRO A 208 5.64 -12.31 -1.56
C PRO A 208 5.91 -12.03 -3.05
N LEU A 209 5.18 -12.71 -3.94
CA LEU A 209 5.22 -12.49 -5.39
C LEU A 209 3.98 -11.76 -5.92
N LYS A 210 2.97 -11.62 -5.05
CA LYS A 210 1.80 -10.73 -5.15
C LYS A 210 1.69 -9.99 -3.82
N PRO A 211 1.18 -8.75 -3.79
CA PRO A 211 0.91 -8.07 -2.52
C PRO A 211 0.06 -8.98 -1.62
N LEU A 212 0.43 -9.08 -0.35
CA LEU A 212 -0.39 -9.78 0.64
C LEU A 212 -1.72 -9.04 0.82
N LEU A 213 -2.76 -9.76 1.23
CA LEU A 213 -4.05 -9.15 1.52
C LEU A 213 -3.87 -8.11 2.64
N PRO A 214 -4.37 -6.87 2.49
CA PRO A 214 -4.29 -5.87 3.55
C PRO A 214 -5.14 -6.28 4.75
N GLU A 215 -4.80 -5.77 5.94
CA GLU A 215 -5.56 -5.97 7.18
C GLU A 215 -5.84 -7.44 7.54
N THR A 216 -4.98 -8.34 7.08
CA THR A 216 -5.17 -9.78 7.16
C THR A 216 -4.12 -10.39 8.08
N LYS A 217 -4.56 -11.25 9.00
CA LYS A 217 -3.64 -12.01 9.85
C LYS A 217 -3.11 -13.21 9.08
N TYR A 218 -1.79 -13.36 9.06
CA TYR A 218 -1.10 -14.50 8.46
C TYR A 218 -0.47 -15.38 9.54
N LEU A 219 -0.59 -16.69 9.38
CA LEU A 219 0.23 -17.66 10.10
C LEU A 219 1.50 -17.94 9.30
N VAL A 220 2.64 -17.70 9.92
CA VAL A 220 3.95 -18.16 9.43
C VAL A 220 4.35 -19.40 10.20
N ALA A 221 4.71 -20.47 9.51
CA ALA A 221 5.27 -21.65 10.15
C ALA A 221 6.38 -22.30 9.31
N VAL A 222 7.33 -22.93 9.99
CA VAL A 222 8.31 -23.81 9.38
C VAL A 222 8.12 -25.18 10.01
N ALA A 223 7.82 -26.18 9.19
CA ALA A 223 7.51 -27.51 9.67
C ALA A 223 7.97 -28.61 8.71
N GLY A 224 8.18 -29.80 9.26
CA GLY A 224 8.65 -30.97 8.51
C GLY A 224 10.14 -31.23 8.70
N SER A 225 10.69 -32.13 7.87
CA SER A 225 12.08 -32.57 8.00
C SER A 225 13.05 -31.64 7.25
N ILE A 226 13.56 -30.63 7.94
CA ILE A 226 14.63 -29.74 7.46
C ILE A 226 15.98 -30.21 8.02
N TYR A 227 17.03 -30.12 7.21
CA TYR A 227 18.37 -30.59 7.54
C TYR A 227 19.42 -29.48 7.49
N ASP A 228 20.40 -29.55 8.38
CA ASP A 228 21.58 -28.68 8.34
C ASP A 228 22.66 -29.20 7.37
N MET A 229 23.69 -28.40 7.11
CA MET A 229 24.82 -28.76 6.24
C MET A 229 25.61 -30.01 6.68
N LYS A 230 25.40 -30.48 7.92
CA LYS A 230 26.05 -31.69 8.48
C LYS A 230 25.15 -32.92 8.33
N GLY A 231 23.94 -32.78 7.80
CA GLY A 231 22.94 -33.83 7.63
C GLY A 231 22.14 -34.13 8.90
N ASN A 232 22.22 -33.28 9.93
CA ASN A 232 21.37 -33.41 11.12
C ASN A 232 20.04 -32.72 10.88
N LYS A 233 18.99 -33.17 11.58
CA LYS A 233 17.71 -32.45 11.59
C LYS A 233 17.87 -31.09 12.25
N VAL A 234 17.11 -30.10 11.78
CA VAL A 234 16.91 -28.82 12.45
C VAL A 234 15.87 -28.99 13.55
N TYR A 235 16.05 -28.31 14.68
CA TYR A 235 15.17 -28.39 15.84
C TYR A 235 14.49 -27.05 16.14
N PRO A 236 13.38 -27.05 16.90
CA PRO A 236 12.88 -25.84 17.54
C PRO A 236 13.93 -25.25 18.49
N SER A 237 13.88 -23.94 18.72
CA SER A 237 14.70 -23.32 19.76
C SER A 237 14.30 -23.83 21.15
N ILE A 238 15.24 -23.87 22.10
CA ILE A 238 14.93 -24.27 23.49
C ILE A 238 13.84 -23.36 24.09
N ALA A 239 13.87 -22.06 23.76
CA ALA A 239 12.86 -21.12 24.24
C ALA A 239 11.48 -21.43 23.65
N TYR A 240 11.40 -21.71 22.35
CA TYR A 240 10.15 -22.11 21.69
C TYR A 240 9.60 -23.41 22.29
N ASP A 241 10.45 -24.44 22.42
CA ASP A 241 10.09 -25.74 22.97
C ASP A 241 9.60 -25.66 24.43
N THR A 242 10.23 -24.78 25.22
CA THR A 242 9.80 -24.49 26.60
C THR A 242 8.45 -23.78 26.65
N LEU A 243 8.20 -22.85 25.72
CA LEU A 243 6.98 -22.04 25.72
C LEU A 243 5.77 -22.82 25.21
N ARG A 244 5.92 -23.65 24.16
CA ARG A 244 4.85 -24.50 23.62
C ARG A 244 4.40 -25.58 24.61
N ASN A 245 5.32 -26.11 25.41
CA ASN A 245 5.03 -27.17 26.37
C ASN A 245 4.23 -26.64 27.58
N PRO A 246 2.99 -27.11 27.81
CA PRO A 246 2.15 -26.64 28.92
C PRO A 246 2.72 -27.00 30.30
N GLU A 247 3.50 -28.08 30.41
CA GLU A 247 4.07 -28.59 31.66
C GLU A 247 5.37 -27.85 32.07
N SER A 248 5.95 -27.06 31.17
CA SER A 248 7.19 -26.32 31.44
C SER A 248 6.97 -25.15 32.39
N ASN A 249 7.97 -24.83 33.21
CA ASN A 249 7.98 -23.59 33.98
C ASN A 249 8.47 -22.44 33.09
N VAL A 250 7.65 -21.41 32.92
CA VAL A 250 7.99 -20.19 32.15
C VAL A 250 8.13 -18.99 33.08
N LEU A 251 9.00 -18.05 32.70
CA LEU A 251 9.07 -16.76 33.38
C LEU A 251 7.70 -16.06 33.29
N SER A 252 7.27 -15.40 34.37
CA SER A 252 5.98 -14.72 34.40
C SER A 252 5.81 -13.71 33.25
N ALA A 253 6.89 -13.03 32.87
CA ALA A 253 6.93 -12.10 31.74
C ALA A 253 6.64 -12.74 30.37
N LEU A 254 6.76 -14.07 30.24
CA LEU A 254 6.51 -14.82 29.01
C LEU A 254 5.27 -15.72 29.11
N ALA A 255 4.55 -15.71 30.24
CA ALA A 255 3.40 -16.59 30.45
C ALA A 255 2.28 -16.35 29.44
N ALA A 256 2.07 -15.10 29.03
CA ALA A 256 1.08 -14.71 28.03
C ALA A 256 1.41 -15.22 26.61
N LEU A 257 2.67 -15.57 26.33
CA LEU A 257 3.10 -16.03 25.00
C LEU A 257 2.78 -17.51 24.74
N ARG A 258 2.69 -18.33 25.81
CA ARG A 258 2.32 -19.75 25.70
C ARG A 258 0.99 -19.98 24.98
N PRO A 259 -0.15 -19.39 25.41
CA PRO A 259 -1.42 -19.61 24.74
C PRO A 259 -1.41 -19.14 23.28
N ALA A 260 -0.63 -18.09 22.94
CA ALA A 260 -0.45 -17.66 21.56
C ALA A 260 0.26 -18.73 20.71
N ILE A 261 1.40 -19.26 21.17
CA ILE A 261 2.14 -20.33 20.47
C ILE A 261 1.28 -21.58 20.30
N GLN A 262 0.58 -22.01 21.34
CA GLN A 262 -0.33 -23.15 21.28
C GLN A 262 -1.49 -22.91 20.29
N GLY A 263 -1.99 -21.67 20.23
CA GLY A 263 -2.95 -21.24 19.23
C GLY A 263 -2.41 -21.37 17.81
N TRP A 264 -1.19 -20.91 17.56
CA TRP A 264 -0.52 -20.99 16.27
C TRP A 264 -0.24 -22.43 15.83
N GLU A 265 0.25 -23.29 16.73
CA GLU A 265 0.47 -24.72 16.46
C GLU A 265 -0.84 -25.45 16.15
N ARG A 266 -1.92 -25.09 16.85
CA ARG A 266 -3.27 -25.62 16.57
C ARG A 266 -3.74 -25.22 15.17
N LEU A 267 -3.52 -23.96 14.76
CA LEU A 267 -3.83 -23.51 13.40
C LEU A 267 -3.00 -24.30 12.38
N ALA A 268 -1.67 -24.36 12.53
CA ALA A 268 -0.81 -25.12 11.62
C ALA A 268 -1.25 -26.59 11.48
N SER A 269 -1.55 -27.24 12.61
CA SER A 269 -2.06 -28.62 12.65
C SER A 269 -3.42 -28.77 11.96
N GLY A 270 -4.28 -27.76 12.05
CA GLY A 270 -5.55 -27.70 11.31
C GLY A 270 -5.33 -27.68 9.80
N TYR A 271 -4.36 -26.89 9.31
CA TYR A 271 -3.99 -26.87 7.90
C TYR A 271 -3.39 -28.21 7.44
N PHE A 272 -2.53 -28.83 8.24
CA PHE A 272 -1.98 -30.16 7.93
C PHE A 272 -3.08 -31.23 7.83
N SER A 273 -4.09 -31.15 8.71
CA SER A 273 -5.26 -32.03 8.68
C SER A 273 -6.10 -31.81 7.42
N PHE A 274 -6.29 -30.56 7.00
CA PHE A 274 -6.92 -30.23 5.72
C PHE A 274 -6.19 -30.89 4.53
N LYS A 275 -4.86 -30.72 4.45
CA LYS A 275 -4.04 -31.36 3.40
C LYS A 275 -4.24 -32.88 3.42
N SER A 276 -4.11 -33.50 4.58
CA SER A 276 -4.28 -34.95 4.72
C SER A 276 -5.67 -35.41 4.25
N ALA A 277 -6.72 -34.67 4.60
CA ALA A 277 -8.10 -34.99 4.21
C ALA A 277 -8.30 -34.94 2.68
N VAL A 278 -7.72 -33.96 1.98
CA VAL A 278 -7.80 -33.85 0.51
C VAL A 278 -7.17 -35.07 -0.16
N TYR A 279 -5.98 -35.50 0.28
CA TYR A 279 -5.31 -36.69 -0.28
C TYR A 279 -6.05 -37.98 0.07
N GLN A 280 -6.55 -38.12 1.30
CA GLN A 280 -7.35 -39.28 1.71
C GLN A 280 -8.63 -39.41 0.89
N ALA A 281 -9.32 -38.30 0.59
CA ALA A 281 -10.50 -38.29 -0.28
C ALA A 281 -10.17 -38.77 -1.71
N ALA A 282 -8.95 -38.53 -2.19
CA ALA A 282 -8.44 -39.04 -3.46
C ALA A 282 -7.89 -40.49 -3.38
N GLY A 283 -7.89 -41.12 -2.20
CA GLY A 283 -7.31 -42.45 -2.00
C GLY A 283 -5.77 -42.48 -2.08
N LEU A 284 -5.12 -41.33 -1.87
CA LEU A 284 -3.67 -41.16 -1.92
C LEU A 284 -3.10 -40.96 -0.51
N SER A 285 -1.84 -41.32 -0.32
CA SER A 285 -1.07 -41.01 0.90
C SER A 285 -0.16 -39.81 0.66
N VAL A 286 -0.13 -38.88 1.59
CA VAL A 286 0.80 -37.76 1.63
C VAL A 286 1.49 -37.73 2.98
N ASP A 287 2.78 -37.37 3.00
CA ASP A 287 3.50 -37.11 4.24
C ASP A 287 3.22 -35.66 4.65
N THR A 288 2.30 -35.46 5.60
CA THR A 288 1.97 -34.14 6.15
C THR A 288 2.63 -33.98 7.51
N PRO A 289 3.28 -32.82 7.79
CA PRO A 289 3.81 -32.55 9.12
C PRO A 289 2.76 -32.73 10.22
N THR A 290 3.20 -33.14 11.39
CA THR A 290 2.40 -33.15 12.62
C THR A 290 2.77 -31.96 13.51
N THR A 291 2.05 -31.77 14.62
CA THR A 291 2.37 -30.71 15.59
C THR A 291 3.81 -30.82 16.12
N GLU A 292 4.35 -32.04 16.27
CA GLU A 292 5.72 -32.24 16.74
C GLU A 292 6.79 -31.94 15.68
N ASP A 293 6.39 -31.83 14.41
CA ASP A 293 7.29 -31.46 13.31
C ASP A 293 7.37 -29.93 13.10
N ILE A 294 6.64 -29.14 13.90
CA ILE A 294 6.70 -27.68 13.86
C ILE A 294 8.01 -27.21 14.51
N LEU A 295 8.85 -26.57 13.71
CA LEU A 295 10.12 -25.99 14.17
C LEU A 295 9.92 -24.59 14.73
N PHE A 296 8.94 -23.88 14.18
CA PHE A 296 8.67 -22.48 14.48
C PHE A 296 7.29 -22.09 13.94
N SER A 297 6.59 -21.23 14.68
CA SER A 297 5.40 -20.54 14.21
C SER A 297 5.25 -19.15 14.83
N LEU A 298 4.69 -18.22 14.08
CA LEU A 298 4.23 -16.91 14.57
C LEU A 298 3.08 -16.40 13.72
N THR A 299 2.40 -15.35 14.19
CA THR A 299 1.48 -14.58 13.35
C THR A 299 1.96 -13.14 13.17
N PHE A 300 1.56 -12.57 12.05
CA PHE A 300 1.59 -11.12 11.84
C PHE A 300 0.30 -10.70 11.17
N THR A 301 -0.06 -9.43 11.30
CA THR A 301 -1.24 -8.84 10.66
C THR A 301 -0.74 -7.76 9.72
N THR A 302 -1.17 -7.79 8.46
CA THR A 302 -0.75 -6.79 7.47
C THR A 302 -1.38 -5.42 7.74
N THR A 303 -0.66 -4.36 7.36
CA THR A 303 -1.14 -2.98 7.40
C THR A 303 -2.31 -2.78 6.43
N ALA A 304 -3.04 -1.69 6.60
CA ALA A 304 -3.97 -1.22 5.58
C ALA A 304 -3.23 -0.45 4.48
N THR A 305 -3.71 -0.59 3.25
CA THR A 305 -3.15 0.13 2.10
C THR A 305 -3.95 1.41 1.84
N ASP A 306 -5.09 1.30 1.16
CA ASP A 306 -5.89 2.45 0.72
C ASP A 306 -6.86 3.02 1.77
N ALA A 307 -7.22 2.23 2.79
CA ALA A 307 -8.24 2.57 3.77
C ALA A 307 -8.02 3.93 4.48
N PRO A 308 -6.79 4.34 4.87
CA PRO A 308 -6.58 5.64 5.49
C PRO A 308 -6.97 6.81 4.58
N LEU A 309 -6.53 6.79 3.32
CA LEU A 309 -6.82 7.88 2.36
C LEU A 309 -8.27 7.86 1.89
N LYS A 310 -8.86 6.67 1.69
CA LYS A 310 -10.31 6.54 1.42
C LYS A 310 -11.15 7.13 2.55
N SER A 311 -10.79 6.84 3.80
CA SER A 311 -11.49 7.39 4.97
C SER A 311 -11.34 8.91 5.09
N ILE A 312 -10.23 9.49 4.63
CA ILE A 312 -10.07 10.95 4.57
C ILE A 312 -10.98 11.56 3.50
N ALA A 313 -11.01 10.96 2.31
CA ALA A 313 -11.80 11.45 1.18
C ALA A 313 -13.32 11.21 1.34
N ALA A 314 -13.71 10.12 2.01
CA ALA A 314 -15.07 9.67 2.27
C ALA A 314 -15.19 9.17 3.73
N PRO A 315 -15.37 10.07 4.73
CA PRO A 315 -15.33 9.71 6.14
C PRO A 315 -16.37 8.68 6.59
N GLU A 316 -17.50 8.57 5.88
CA GLU A 316 -18.53 7.56 6.12
C GLU A 316 -18.00 6.13 5.93
N PHE A 317 -16.97 5.92 5.10
CA PHE A 317 -16.35 4.60 4.93
C PHE A 317 -15.78 4.05 6.24
N PHE A 318 -15.13 4.90 7.03
CA PHE A 318 -14.60 4.54 8.35
C PHE A 318 -15.72 4.09 9.30
N PHE A 319 -16.83 4.84 9.33
CA PHE A 319 -17.97 4.53 10.18
C PHE A 319 -18.72 3.28 9.71
N GLU A 320 -18.87 3.10 8.40
CA GLU A 320 -19.50 1.90 7.83
C GLU A 320 -18.71 0.65 8.21
N LYS A 321 -17.38 0.69 8.06
CA LYS A 321 -16.51 -0.42 8.46
C LYS A 321 -16.64 -0.74 9.96
N SER A 322 -16.64 0.30 10.81
CA SER A 322 -16.85 0.13 12.26
C SER A 322 -18.21 -0.50 12.60
N LEU A 323 -19.29 -0.06 11.93
CA LEU A 323 -20.65 -0.61 12.12
C LEU A 323 -20.72 -2.08 11.68
N ARG A 324 -20.20 -2.39 10.49
CA ARG A 324 -20.20 -3.76 9.94
C ARG A 324 -19.45 -4.72 10.88
N THR A 325 -18.28 -4.33 11.38
CA THR A 325 -17.53 -5.16 12.34
C THR A 325 -18.32 -5.34 13.64
N SER A 326 -18.89 -4.27 14.19
CA SER A 326 -19.64 -4.32 15.46
C SER A 326 -20.89 -5.22 15.37
N TYR A 327 -21.67 -5.13 14.29
CA TYR A 327 -22.85 -5.99 14.11
C TYR A 327 -22.49 -7.46 13.97
N LYS A 328 -21.39 -7.77 13.28
CA LYS A 328 -20.91 -9.15 13.18
C LYS A 328 -20.46 -9.68 14.54
N GLN A 329 -19.70 -8.89 15.30
CA GLN A 329 -19.23 -9.28 16.64
C GLN A 329 -20.40 -9.57 17.58
N ASP A 330 -21.38 -8.66 17.67
CA ASP A 330 -22.58 -8.84 18.50
C ASP A 330 -23.34 -10.12 18.12
N ALA A 331 -23.48 -10.40 16.82
CA ALA A 331 -24.17 -11.60 16.37
C ALA A 331 -23.41 -12.89 16.68
N ILE A 332 -22.07 -12.87 16.59
CA ILE A 332 -21.22 -13.99 16.97
C ILE A 332 -21.30 -14.22 18.49
N GLU A 333 -21.25 -13.17 19.30
CA GLU A 333 -21.39 -13.25 20.76
C GLU A 333 -22.73 -13.86 21.16
N LYS A 334 -23.82 -13.41 20.54
CA LYS A 334 -25.17 -13.97 20.76
C LYS A 334 -25.31 -15.42 20.29
N LEU A 335 -24.62 -15.82 19.22
CA LEU A 335 -24.59 -17.22 18.78
C LEU A 335 -23.84 -18.10 19.79
N VAL A 336 -22.62 -17.70 20.17
CA VAL A 336 -21.78 -18.48 21.09
C VAL A 336 -22.40 -18.53 22.49
N GLY A 337 -22.99 -17.42 22.94
CA GLY A 337 -23.74 -17.33 24.20
C GLY A 337 -25.08 -18.09 24.20
N GLY A 338 -25.53 -18.60 23.05
CA GLY A 338 -26.74 -19.42 22.93
C GLY A 338 -28.05 -18.65 22.80
N THR A 339 -28.00 -17.32 22.67
CA THR A 339 -29.17 -16.49 22.32
C THR A 339 -29.68 -16.87 20.94
N TYR A 340 -28.79 -17.10 19.96
CA TYR A 340 -29.14 -17.69 18.67
C TYR A 340 -28.96 -19.21 18.72
N ASN A 341 -30.00 -19.95 18.38
CA ASN A 341 -30.10 -21.39 18.71
C ASN A 341 -29.94 -22.33 17.52
N LEU A 342 -29.53 -21.82 16.35
CA LEU A 342 -29.42 -22.53 15.06
C LEU A 342 -30.75 -23.07 14.49
N ALA A 343 -31.76 -23.34 15.33
CA ALA A 343 -33.05 -23.88 14.93
C ALA A 343 -34.03 -22.80 14.42
N GLY A 344 -33.68 -21.52 14.57
CA GLY A 344 -34.57 -20.41 14.21
C GLY A 344 -35.77 -20.26 15.15
N ASP A 345 -35.72 -20.85 16.36
CA ASP A 345 -36.79 -20.69 17.35
C ASP A 345 -36.66 -19.33 18.04
N ASN A 346 -37.59 -18.43 17.74
CA ASN A 346 -37.56 -17.06 18.27
C ASN A 346 -38.32 -16.89 19.59
N SER A 347 -38.77 -17.97 20.24
CA SER A 347 -39.54 -17.90 21.49
C SER A 347 -38.76 -17.31 22.67
N GLY A 348 -37.42 -17.38 22.64
CA GLY A 348 -36.51 -16.84 23.66
C GLY A 348 -35.85 -15.51 23.30
N VAL A 349 -36.14 -14.95 22.12
CA VAL A 349 -35.49 -13.75 21.59
C VAL A 349 -36.32 -12.49 21.92
N THR A 350 -35.67 -11.40 22.32
CA THR A 350 -36.36 -10.22 22.89
C THR A 350 -36.61 -9.08 21.90
N THR A 351 -35.88 -9.03 20.79
CA THR A 351 -36.02 -7.99 19.75
C THR A 351 -36.42 -8.59 18.39
N THR A 352 -37.11 -7.80 17.56
CA THR A 352 -37.45 -8.21 16.19
C THR A 352 -36.21 -8.49 15.36
N THR A 353 -35.16 -7.68 15.54
CA THR A 353 -33.89 -7.79 14.83
C THR A 353 -33.15 -9.05 15.16
N ASP A 354 -32.99 -9.36 16.45
CA ASP A 354 -32.39 -10.62 16.87
C ASP A 354 -33.19 -11.83 16.35
N GLY A 355 -34.53 -11.73 16.30
CA GLY A 355 -35.39 -12.79 15.76
C GLY A 355 -35.20 -13.01 14.25
N ALA A 356 -35.03 -11.92 13.48
CA ALA A 356 -34.71 -11.99 12.07
C ALA A 356 -33.32 -12.58 11.83
N ILE A 357 -32.31 -12.13 12.58
CA ILE A 357 -30.94 -12.67 12.50
C ILE A 357 -30.93 -14.17 12.81
N ASN A 358 -31.55 -14.62 13.91
CA ASN A 358 -31.62 -16.03 14.28
C ASN A 358 -32.32 -16.89 13.22
N SER A 359 -33.36 -16.36 12.57
CA SER A 359 -34.05 -17.04 11.47
C SER A 359 -33.17 -17.14 10.21
N THR A 360 -32.47 -16.07 9.87
CA THR A 360 -31.53 -16.03 8.73
C THR A 360 -30.34 -16.97 8.94
N ILE A 361 -29.81 -17.08 10.17
CA ILE A 361 -28.77 -18.08 10.52
C ILE A 361 -29.26 -19.49 10.19
N ASN A 362 -30.47 -19.85 10.63
CA ASN A 362 -31.03 -21.16 10.34
C ASN A 362 -31.13 -21.41 8.82
N PHE A 363 -31.63 -20.42 8.07
CA PHE A 363 -31.72 -20.51 6.61
C PHE A 363 -30.34 -20.74 5.97
N LEU A 364 -29.35 -19.93 6.31
CA LEU A 364 -27.99 -20.01 5.76
C LEU A 364 -27.30 -21.34 6.09
N LEU A 365 -27.65 -22.01 7.19
CA LEU A 365 -27.03 -23.28 7.58
C LEU A 365 -27.81 -24.52 7.11
N THR A 366 -29.07 -24.38 6.69
CA THR A 366 -29.94 -25.53 6.38
C THR A 366 -30.47 -25.55 4.94
N SER A 367 -30.41 -24.43 4.21
CA SER A 367 -30.83 -24.36 2.81
C SER A 367 -29.64 -24.53 1.85
N PRO A 368 -29.68 -25.44 0.86
CA PRO A 368 -28.61 -25.59 -0.13
C PRO A 368 -28.54 -24.43 -1.14
N GLN A 369 -29.56 -23.58 -1.19
CA GLN A 369 -29.67 -22.46 -2.13
C GLN A 369 -30.04 -21.18 -1.39
N LEU A 370 -29.52 -20.05 -1.87
CA LEU A 370 -29.93 -18.70 -1.46
C LEU A 370 -31.28 -18.33 -2.11
N PRO A 371 -31.95 -17.25 -1.65
CA PRO A 371 -33.27 -16.85 -2.18
C PRO A 371 -33.28 -16.55 -3.68
N ASP A 372 -32.13 -16.18 -4.24
CA ASP A 372 -31.92 -15.94 -5.67
C ASP A 372 -31.61 -17.23 -6.47
N THR A 373 -31.73 -18.40 -5.83
CA THR A 373 -31.43 -19.75 -6.36
C THR A 373 -29.96 -20.09 -6.56
N SER A 374 -29.04 -19.17 -6.25
CA SER A 374 -27.61 -19.46 -6.28
C SER A 374 -27.21 -20.49 -5.21
N PRO A 375 -26.13 -21.26 -5.41
CA PRO A 375 -25.62 -22.18 -4.39
C PRO A 375 -25.26 -21.43 -3.11
N ASN A 376 -25.71 -21.94 -1.96
CA ASN A 376 -25.37 -21.34 -0.67
C ASN A 376 -23.96 -21.77 -0.23
N PRO A 377 -22.98 -20.84 -0.11
CA PRO A 377 -21.61 -21.18 0.27
C PRO A 377 -21.46 -21.65 1.73
N LEU A 378 -22.45 -21.39 2.59
CA LEU A 378 -22.46 -21.79 3.99
C LEU A 378 -23.18 -23.12 4.25
N TYR A 379 -23.83 -23.68 3.22
CA TYR A 379 -24.54 -24.95 3.36
C TYR A 379 -23.54 -26.11 3.48
N ASN A 380 -23.65 -26.85 4.58
CA ASN A 380 -22.97 -28.12 4.76
C ASN A 380 -24.00 -29.18 5.17
N SER A 381 -24.13 -30.26 4.39
CA SER A 381 -25.16 -31.27 4.62
C SER A 381 -25.08 -31.95 5.99
N THR A 382 -23.87 -32.10 6.54
CA THR A 382 -23.65 -32.69 7.87
C THR A 382 -24.13 -31.75 8.97
N ILE A 383 -23.76 -30.46 8.87
CA ILE A 383 -24.21 -29.41 9.80
C ILE A 383 -25.74 -29.28 9.72
N ALA A 384 -26.30 -29.16 8.51
CA ALA A 384 -27.75 -29.05 8.29
C ALA A 384 -28.52 -30.25 8.88
N THR A 385 -28.03 -31.47 8.67
CA THR A 385 -28.64 -32.68 9.24
C THR A 385 -28.60 -32.67 10.76
N ALA A 386 -27.49 -32.24 11.36
CA ALA A 386 -27.36 -32.15 12.81
C ALA A 386 -28.28 -31.08 13.40
N ILE A 387 -28.36 -29.90 12.79
CA ILE A 387 -29.28 -28.82 13.20
C ILE A 387 -30.74 -29.31 13.13
N ASN A 388 -31.13 -29.98 12.04
CA ASN A 388 -32.47 -30.57 11.90
C ASN A 388 -32.76 -31.67 12.94
N ALA A 389 -31.72 -32.28 13.53
CA ALA A 389 -31.83 -33.22 14.64
C ALA A 389 -31.79 -32.55 16.03
N GLY A 390 -31.73 -31.22 16.10
CA GLY A 390 -31.73 -30.44 17.34
C GLY A 390 -30.35 -30.13 17.91
N ALA A 391 -29.28 -30.22 17.10
CA ALA A 391 -27.95 -29.81 17.52
C ALA A 391 -27.88 -28.29 17.75
N THR A 392 -27.11 -27.89 18.77
CA THR A 392 -26.82 -26.49 19.11
C THR A 392 -25.39 -26.14 18.74
N TYR A 393 -25.05 -24.84 18.77
CA TYR A 393 -23.68 -24.38 18.56
C TYR A 393 -22.70 -25.12 19.47
N ALA A 394 -22.98 -25.18 20.77
CA ALA A 394 -22.13 -25.86 21.77
C ALA A 394 -21.90 -27.35 21.47
N SER A 395 -22.85 -28.03 20.83
CA SER A 395 -22.70 -29.45 20.47
C SER A 395 -21.88 -29.68 19.19
N LEU A 396 -21.79 -28.67 18.32
CA LEU A 396 -21.11 -28.75 17.03
C LEU A 396 -19.74 -28.06 17.02
N SER A 397 -19.52 -27.10 17.92
CA SER A 397 -18.32 -26.25 17.95
C SER A 397 -17.03 -26.97 18.34
N SER A 398 -17.10 -28.24 18.76
CA SER A 398 -15.92 -29.09 18.91
C SER A 398 -15.18 -29.34 17.58
N ASP A 399 -15.90 -29.25 16.46
CA ASP A 399 -15.32 -29.19 15.12
C ASP A 399 -15.09 -27.71 14.75
N ALA A 400 -13.83 -27.32 14.60
CA ALA A 400 -13.44 -25.95 14.29
C ALA A 400 -13.99 -25.46 12.94
N THR A 401 -14.12 -26.35 11.94
CA THR A 401 -14.71 -26.00 10.65
C THR A 401 -16.20 -25.73 10.81
N ALA A 402 -16.92 -26.56 11.58
CA ALA A 402 -18.33 -26.31 11.88
C ALA A 402 -18.52 -25.02 12.68
N ALA A 403 -17.68 -24.78 13.69
CA ALA A 403 -17.70 -23.56 14.49
C ALA A 403 -17.54 -22.30 13.61
N HIS A 404 -16.53 -22.29 12.74
CA HIS A 404 -16.28 -21.19 11.81
C HIS A 404 -17.48 -20.94 10.88
N ILE A 405 -18.03 -21.99 10.24
CA ILE A 405 -19.19 -21.85 9.33
C ILE A 405 -20.39 -21.26 10.07
N MET A 406 -20.68 -21.72 11.30
CA MET A 406 -21.79 -21.18 12.09
C MET A 406 -21.57 -19.72 12.50
N GLN A 407 -20.35 -19.34 12.92
CA GLN A 407 -20.01 -17.95 13.26
C GLN A 407 -20.09 -17.04 12.03
N ARG A 408 -19.60 -17.51 10.88
CA ARG A 408 -19.72 -16.78 9.61
C ARG A 408 -21.19 -16.61 9.20
N ALA A 409 -22.04 -17.62 9.41
CA ALA A 409 -23.48 -17.49 9.17
C ALA A 409 -24.13 -16.43 10.07
N ALA A 410 -23.71 -16.31 11.34
CA ALA A 410 -24.18 -15.25 12.22
C ALA A 410 -23.74 -13.86 11.75
N ALA A 411 -22.47 -13.73 11.36
CA ALA A 411 -21.93 -12.49 10.80
C ALA A 411 -22.68 -12.06 9.52
N GLU A 412 -22.85 -12.97 8.56
CA GLU A 412 -23.56 -12.69 7.30
C GLU A 412 -25.06 -12.40 7.53
N ALA A 413 -25.71 -13.09 8.46
CA ALA A 413 -27.09 -12.84 8.83
C ALA A 413 -27.27 -11.43 9.45
N ALA A 414 -26.36 -11.01 10.32
CA ALA A 414 -26.38 -9.67 10.91
C ALA A 414 -26.28 -8.57 9.85
N ILE A 415 -25.33 -8.72 8.91
CA ILE A 415 -25.19 -7.79 7.79
C ILE A 415 -26.45 -7.80 6.92
N SER A 416 -26.97 -8.98 6.56
CA SER A 416 -28.18 -9.06 5.72
C SER A 416 -29.39 -8.39 6.36
N VAL A 417 -29.56 -8.46 7.68
CA VAL A 417 -30.68 -7.83 8.39
C VAL A 417 -30.47 -6.32 8.51
N HIS A 418 -29.32 -5.88 8.99
CA HIS A 418 -29.03 -4.45 9.18
C HIS A 418 -28.92 -3.68 7.86
N ASP A 419 -28.39 -4.30 6.80
CA ASP A 419 -28.25 -3.64 5.50
C ASP A 419 -29.55 -3.64 4.69
N SER A 420 -30.60 -4.35 5.16
CA SER A 420 -31.91 -4.35 4.51
C SER A 420 -32.62 -3.00 4.56
N GLY A 421 -32.32 -2.18 5.57
CA GLY A 421 -32.96 -0.88 5.78
C GLY A 421 -34.48 -0.94 5.90
N ALA A 422 -35.04 -2.08 6.34
CA ALA A 422 -36.49 -2.30 6.32
C ALA A 422 -37.00 -2.98 7.59
N ALA A 423 -38.02 -2.38 8.22
CA ALA A 423 -38.66 -2.94 9.41
C ALA A 423 -39.27 -4.33 9.16
N GLU A 424 -39.80 -4.57 7.95
CA GLU A 424 -40.41 -5.83 7.55
C GLU A 424 -39.38 -6.96 7.38
N ALA A 425 -38.12 -6.60 7.07
CA ALA A 425 -36.99 -7.54 7.01
C ALA A 425 -36.34 -7.76 8.39
N GLY A 426 -36.83 -7.07 9.43
CA GLY A 426 -36.37 -7.20 10.81
C GLY A 426 -35.27 -6.22 11.21
N ASP A 427 -34.89 -5.26 10.36
CA ASP A 427 -33.94 -4.23 10.74
C ASP A 427 -34.43 -3.39 11.93
N GLN A 428 -33.53 -2.65 12.57
CA GLN A 428 -33.82 -1.72 13.65
C GLN A 428 -34.05 -0.30 13.12
N ALA A 429 -34.80 0.51 13.88
CA ALA A 429 -34.96 1.92 13.55
C ALA A 429 -33.56 2.60 13.55
N PRO A 430 -33.22 3.43 12.55
CA PRO A 430 -34.15 4.15 11.66
C PRO A 430 -34.55 3.45 10.35
N TYR A 431 -34.23 2.17 10.14
CA TYR A 431 -34.52 1.41 8.92
C TYR A 431 -33.82 2.02 7.70
N VAL A 432 -32.50 1.99 7.73
CA VAL A 432 -31.64 2.45 6.64
C VAL A 432 -30.51 1.45 6.47
N SER A 433 -29.96 1.32 5.26
CA SER A 433 -28.75 0.50 5.04
C SER A 433 -27.59 0.96 5.92
N ILE A 434 -26.60 0.09 6.15
CA ILE A 434 -25.45 0.41 7.01
C ILE A 434 -24.67 1.61 6.45
N ALA A 435 -24.51 1.69 5.12
CA ALA A 435 -23.86 2.82 4.46
C ALA A 435 -24.58 4.16 4.70
N ALA A 436 -25.92 4.14 4.70
CA ALA A 436 -26.74 5.32 4.98
C ALA A 436 -26.68 5.73 6.46
N GLU A 437 -26.61 4.76 7.39
CA GLU A 437 -26.37 5.04 8.81
C GLU A 437 -24.99 5.68 9.03
N ALA A 438 -23.97 5.18 8.33
CA ALA A 438 -22.62 5.75 8.39
C ALA A 438 -22.57 7.19 7.86
N ALA A 439 -23.20 7.47 6.71
CA ALA A 439 -23.31 8.83 6.18
C ALA A 439 -24.12 9.74 7.12
N GLY A 440 -25.19 9.23 7.72
CA GLY A 440 -25.96 9.92 8.75
C GLY A 440 -25.12 10.26 9.99
N THR A 441 -24.20 9.38 10.37
CA THR A 441 -23.26 9.61 11.48
C THR A 441 -22.34 10.80 11.19
N VAL A 442 -21.73 10.86 10.01
CA VAL A 442 -20.90 12.00 9.58
C VAL A 442 -21.68 13.32 9.62
N GLN A 443 -22.91 13.31 9.10
CA GLN A 443 -23.80 14.49 9.11
C GLN A 443 -24.16 14.93 10.52
N ALA A 444 -24.52 13.98 11.40
CA ALA A 444 -24.88 14.27 12.79
C ALA A 444 -23.70 14.84 13.58
N MET A 445 -22.50 14.31 13.37
CA MET A 445 -21.27 14.82 13.99
C MET A 445 -20.97 16.26 13.57
N ALA A 446 -21.04 16.55 12.26
CA ALA A 446 -20.82 17.89 11.73
C ALA A 446 -21.88 18.89 12.24
N ALA A 447 -23.15 18.47 12.27
CA ALA A 447 -24.24 19.27 12.82
C ALA A 447 -24.06 19.55 14.33
N GLY A 448 -23.53 18.58 15.09
CA GLY A 448 -23.24 18.72 16.52
C GLY A 448 -22.20 19.80 16.85
N VAL A 449 -21.34 20.16 15.90
CA VAL A 449 -20.36 21.26 16.01
C VAL A 449 -20.73 22.48 15.17
N GLU A 450 -21.97 22.55 14.68
CA GLU A 450 -22.50 23.66 13.86
C GLU A 450 -21.67 23.97 12.60
N ALA A 451 -21.09 22.95 11.96
CA ALA A 451 -20.23 23.08 10.78
C ALA A 451 -20.66 22.13 9.64
N PRO A 452 -20.36 22.45 8.36
CA PRO A 452 -20.51 21.47 7.29
C PRO A 452 -19.50 20.32 7.45
N PRO A 453 -19.77 19.11 6.91
CA PRO A 453 -18.84 17.98 7.00
C PRO A 453 -17.41 18.30 6.59
N ALA A 454 -17.21 19.02 5.48
CA ALA A 454 -15.89 19.40 4.97
C ALA A 454 -15.11 20.40 5.84
N ALA A 455 -15.74 20.99 6.87
CA ALA A 455 -15.06 21.82 7.85
C ALA A 455 -14.64 21.03 9.12
N LEU A 456 -15.33 19.93 9.42
CA LEU A 456 -14.97 19.03 10.52
C LEU A 456 -13.96 17.97 10.06
N PHE A 457 -14.24 17.31 8.94
CA PHE A 457 -13.43 16.26 8.35
C PHE A 457 -12.51 16.80 7.25
N PRO A 458 -11.34 16.17 7.03
CA PRO A 458 -10.37 16.56 6.01
C PRO A 458 -10.81 16.26 4.55
N ILE A 459 -12.11 16.38 4.26
CA ILE A 459 -12.69 16.08 2.95
C ILE A 459 -12.09 17.03 1.88
N PRO A 460 -11.50 16.50 0.80
CA PRO A 460 -11.04 17.31 -0.32
C PRO A 460 -12.19 18.12 -0.93
N SER A 461 -11.94 19.41 -1.19
CA SER A 461 -12.97 20.35 -1.63
C SER A 461 -12.36 21.49 -2.47
N PRO A 462 -13.17 22.20 -3.27
CA PRO A 462 -12.69 23.34 -4.05
C PRO A 462 -11.94 24.36 -3.18
N ARG A 463 -10.80 24.82 -3.67
CA ARG A 463 -9.88 25.74 -2.98
C ARG A 463 -9.79 27.08 -3.68
N ALA A 464 -9.43 28.10 -2.90
CA ALA A 464 -9.20 29.43 -3.41
C ALA A 464 -8.02 29.41 -4.39
N THR A 465 -8.25 29.93 -5.59
CA THR A 465 -7.24 30.11 -6.63
C THR A 465 -7.21 31.56 -7.10
N ASN A 466 -6.06 32.00 -7.61
CA ASN A 466 -5.87 33.33 -8.19
C ASN A 466 -4.78 33.26 -9.26
N PHE A 467 -5.10 33.73 -10.47
CA PHE A 467 -4.17 33.81 -11.59
C PHE A 467 -3.81 35.26 -11.85
N PHE A 468 -2.52 35.54 -12.00
CA PHE A 468 -2.00 36.90 -12.02
C PHE A 468 -1.08 37.19 -13.22
N ARG A 469 -0.56 36.16 -13.88
CA ARG A 469 0.37 36.33 -15.01
C ARG A 469 0.10 35.34 -16.13
N VAL A 470 0.27 35.80 -17.37
CA VAL A 470 0.21 35.02 -18.60
C VAL A 470 1.35 35.44 -19.54
N ASP A 471 2.06 34.46 -20.10
CA ASP A 471 3.11 34.66 -21.10
C ASP A 471 2.90 33.69 -22.29
N ASN A 472 3.48 33.98 -23.45
CA ASN A 472 3.61 32.93 -24.47
C ASN A 472 4.64 31.91 -23.97
N ALA A 473 4.43 30.62 -24.25
CA ALA A 473 5.39 29.58 -23.88
C ALA A 473 6.80 29.88 -24.43
N SER A 474 6.89 30.37 -25.67
CA SER A 474 8.15 30.77 -26.31
C SER A 474 8.88 31.95 -25.63
N ASP A 475 8.16 32.80 -24.90
CA ASP A 475 8.74 33.93 -24.17
C ASP A 475 9.35 33.47 -22.83
N ILE A 476 8.81 32.39 -22.25
CA ILE A 476 9.40 31.72 -21.08
C ILE A 476 10.65 30.94 -21.51
N ASN A 477 10.51 30.12 -22.55
CA ASN A 477 11.60 29.30 -23.07
C ASN A 477 11.49 29.17 -24.60
N PRO A 478 12.47 29.65 -25.38
CA PRO A 478 12.45 29.57 -26.85
C PRO A 478 12.37 28.15 -27.43
N GLY A 479 12.68 27.12 -26.64
CA GLY A 479 12.51 25.71 -27.03
C GLY A 479 11.06 25.25 -27.04
N LEU A 480 10.14 26.00 -26.43
CA LEU A 480 8.70 25.74 -26.44
C LEU A 480 8.09 26.34 -27.71
N ILE A 481 8.14 25.57 -28.79
CA ILE A 481 7.83 26.05 -30.15
C ILE A 481 6.33 26.07 -30.49
N ALA A 482 5.47 25.49 -29.64
CA ALA A 482 4.04 25.46 -29.92
C ALA A 482 3.39 26.77 -29.44
N PRO A 483 2.34 27.25 -30.12
CA PRO A 483 1.64 28.47 -29.72
C PRO A 483 0.74 28.16 -28.51
N ALA A 484 1.34 28.11 -27.32
CA ALA A 484 0.66 27.92 -26.04
C ALA A 484 0.79 29.15 -25.15
N LYS A 485 -0.19 29.34 -24.26
CA LYS A 485 -0.17 30.37 -23.21
C LYS A 485 0.15 29.71 -21.87
N VAL A 486 1.08 30.27 -21.12
CA VAL A 486 1.46 29.78 -19.80
C VAL A 486 1.02 30.80 -18.76
N TYR A 487 0.12 30.36 -17.88
CA TYR A 487 -0.45 31.11 -16.79
C TYR A 487 0.25 30.73 -15.49
N GLN A 488 0.59 31.74 -14.70
CA GLN A 488 1.09 31.57 -13.35
C GLN A 488 0.01 32.05 -12.37
N GLY A 489 -0.25 31.22 -11.38
CA GLY A 489 -1.25 31.46 -10.35
C GLY A 489 -0.85 30.83 -9.02
N GLU A 490 -1.82 30.78 -8.12
CA GLU A 490 -1.68 30.20 -6.79
C GLU A 490 -2.93 29.41 -6.40
N ILE A 491 -2.74 28.45 -5.51
CA ILE A 491 -3.81 27.68 -4.85
C ILE A 491 -3.52 27.59 -3.36
N THR A 492 -4.55 27.73 -2.52
CA THR A 492 -4.41 27.59 -1.05
C THR A 492 -4.90 26.22 -0.59
N LEU A 493 -3.97 25.40 -0.08
CA LEU A 493 -4.18 24.00 0.26
C LEU A 493 -4.12 23.77 1.77
N PRO A 494 -4.93 22.87 2.34
CA PRO A 494 -4.76 22.43 3.73
C PRO A 494 -3.45 21.65 3.87
N TYR A 495 -2.68 21.95 4.91
CA TYR A 495 -1.43 21.27 5.22
C TYR A 495 -1.53 20.57 6.57
N TYR A 496 -1.08 19.31 6.63
CA TYR A 496 -1.21 18.44 7.81
C TYR A 496 0.15 18.12 8.45
N SER A 497 1.24 18.28 7.72
CA SER A 497 2.59 18.25 8.27
C SER A 497 2.94 19.57 8.96
N GLN A 498 4.00 19.57 9.77
CA GLN A 498 4.49 20.80 10.39
C GLN A 498 5.27 21.64 9.38
N ILE A 499 5.20 22.98 9.53
CA ILE A 499 5.98 23.93 8.72
C ILE A 499 7.14 24.50 9.55
N PRO A 500 8.21 25.01 8.91
CA PRO A 500 9.32 25.63 9.62
C PRO A 500 8.90 26.82 10.47
N ALA A 501 9.53 26.98 11.63
CA ALA A 501 9.50 28.23 12.39
C ALA A 501 10.67 29.12 11.96
N GLU A 502 10.66 30.40 12.36
CA GLU A 502 11.73 31.34 11.99
C GLU A 502 13.11 30.81 12.41
N GLY A 503 13.95 30.50 11.41
CA GLY A 503 15.31 30.00 11.61
C GLY A 503 15.42 28.51 11.97
N ASP A 504 14.31 27.77 12.03
CA ASP A 504 14.27 26.35 12.38
C ASP A 504 13.54 25.52 11.32
N GLY A 505 14.33 24.79 10.53
CA GLY A 505 13.84 23.87 9.50
C GLY A 505 13.66 22.43 9.99
N SER A 506 13.95 22.11 11.26
CA SER A 506 13.84 20.73 11.77
C SER A 506 12.47 20.07 11.54
N PRO A 507 11.32 20.78 11.62
CA PRO A 507 10.00 20.19 11.35
C PRO A 507 9.83 19.60 9.96
N LEU A 508 10.67 20.00 8.98
CA LEU A 508 10.64 19.42 7.63
C LEU A 508 11.15 17.98 7.60
N LEU A 509 11.96 17.57 8.59
CA LEU A 509 12.52 16.22 8.68
C LEU A 509 11.81 15.35 9.72
N ASP A 510 11.47 15.87 10.88
CA ASP A 510 10.90 15.07 11.99
C ASP A 510 9.38 15.23 12.13
N GLY A 511 8.78 16.22 11.46
CA GLY A 511 7.35 16.42 11.41
C GLY A 511 6.62 15.29 10.68
N SER A 512 5.50 14.88 11.26
CA SER A 512 4.56 13.90 10.71
C SER A 512 3.13 14.35 10.99
N TRP A 513 2.16 13.71 10.35
CA TRP A 513 0.76 13.94 10.62
C TRP A 513 0.39 13.46 12.02
N VAL A 514 -0.44 14.26 12.70
CA VAL A 514 -0.96 13.92 14.02
C VAL A 514 -2.48 13.75 13.96
N ALA A 515 -3.00 12.82 14.75
CA ALA A 515 -4.43 12.53 14.81
C ALA A 515 -5.28 13.73 15.27
N ASN A 516 -6.43 13.95 14.60
CA ASN A 516 -7.35 15.05 14.91
C ASN A 516 -8.15 14.79 16.20
N GLN A 517 -7.76 15.41 17.31
CA GLN A 517 -8.46 15.26 18.59
C GLN A 517 -9.88 15.84 18.61
N THR A 518 -10.22 16.78 17.73
CA THR A 518 -11.56 17.39 17.69
C THR A 518 -12.60 16.39 17.19
N ILE A 519 -12.30 15.69 16.09
CA ILE A 519 -13.16 14.61 15.58
C ILE A 519 -13.30 13.52 16.65
N GLY A 520 -12.21 13.15 17.31
CA GLY A 520 -12.20 12.16 18.37
C GLY A 520 -13.09 12.53 19.58
N ALA A 521 -13.04 13.78 20.03
CA ALA A 521 -13.92 14.26 21.10
C ALA A 521 -15.41 14.19 20.73
N VAL A 522 -15.75 14.42 19.46
CA VAL A 522 -17.13 14.25 18.96
C VAL A 522 -17.53 12.78 18.94
N ILE A 523 -16.62 11.87 18.54
CA ILE A 523 -16.85 10.41 18.59
C ILE A 523 -17.08 9.96 20.04
N ASP A 524 -16.24 10.41 20.99
CA ASP A 524 -16.39 10.07 22.41
C ASP A 524 -17.76 10.52 22.94
N ALA A 525 -18.16 11.77 22.63
CA ALA A 525 -19.47 12.28 23.02
C ALA A 525 -20.63 11.49 22.39
N ALA A 526 -20.51 11.11 21.11
CA ALA A 526 -21.54 10.35 20.40
C ALA A 526 -21.68 8.91 20.93
N LYS A 527 -20.56 8.26 21.28
CA LYS A 527 -20.54 6.89 21.83
C LYS A 527 -20.72 6.83 23.35
N GLY A 528 -20.72 7.98 24.03
CA GLY A 528 -20.77 8.04 25.50
C GLY A 528 -19.47 7.58 26.16
N ASN A 529 -18.35 7.60 25.43
CA ASN A 529 -17.03 7.28 25.96
C ASN A 529 -16.54 8.41 26.90
N PRO A 530 -15.63 8.13 27.83
CA PRO A 530 -14.91 9.18 28.56
C PRO A 530 -14.20 10.12 27.58
N GLY A 531 -14.34 11.44 27.75
CA GLY A 531 -13.72 12.39 26.84
C GLY A 531 -12.19 12.28 26.81
N GLY A 532 -11.61 12.27 25.61
CA GLY A 532 -10.17 12.17 25.37
C GLY A 532 -9.67 10.73 25.24
N THR A 533 -10.58 9.75 25.09
CA THR A 533 -10.21 8.37 24.75
C THR A 533 -10.06 8.15 23.25
N THR A 534 -10.63 9.05 22.44
CA THR A 534 -10.47 9.04 20.97
C THR A 534 -9.85 10.35 20.49
N PRO A 535 -8.81 10.34 19.64
CA PRO A 535 -7.99 9.17 19.34
C PRO A 535 -7.18 8.71 20.57
N PRO A 536 -6.85 7.42 20.68
CA PRO A 536 -6.02 6.89 21.78
C PRO A 536 -4.56 7.38 21.77
N SER A 537 -4.05 7.84 20.62
CA SER A 537 -2.69 8.38 20.46
C SER A 537 -2.64 9.46 19.37
N GLU A 538 -1.44 9.92 19.02
CA GLU A 538 -1.20 10.86 17.92
C GLU A 538 -1.13 10.18 16.53
N MET A 539 -1.22 8.85 16.45
CA MET A 539 -1.01 8.08 15.22
C MET A 539 -2.17 8.22 14.23
N VAL A 540 -1.85 8.35 12.94
CA VAL A 540 -2.83 8.37 11.82
C VAL A 540 -2.75 7.06 11.02
N THR A 541 -3.68 6.16 11.33
CA THR A 541 -3.75 4.76 10.87
C THR A 541 -5.13 4.44 10.30
N TYR A 542 -5.38 3.23 9.80
CA TYR A 542 -6.76 2.86 9.41
C TYR A 542 -7.73 2.78 10.61
N ARG A 543 -7.21 2.65 11.84
CA ARG A 543 -8.01 2.64 13.09
C ARG A 543 -8.41 4.04 13.54
N TYR A 544 -7.62 5.04 13.16
CA TYR A 544 -8.01 6.44 13.27
C TYR A 544 -7.39 7.27 12.12
N PRO A 545 -8.11 7.45 11.00
CA PRO A 545 -7.51 7.93 9.76
C PRO A 545 -7.51 9.45 9.61
N PHE A 546 -8.02 10.21 10.57
CA PHE A 546 -8.26 11.65 10.41
C PHE A 546 -7.06 12.50 10.90
N PRO A 547 -6.24 13.09 10.02
CA PRO A 547 -5.17 13.99 10.42
C PRO A 547 -5.71 15.36 10.88
N ALA A 548 -5.01 15.98 11.82
CA ALA A 548 -5.25 17.33 12.26
C ALA A 548 -4.63 18.32 11.27
N LYS A 549 -5.44 19.27 10.76
CA LYS A 549 -4.90 20.36 9.93
C LYS A 549 -4.01 21.26 10.78
N THR A 550 -2.77 21.52 10.34
CA THR A 550 -1.83 22.40 11.03
C THR A 550 -2.01 23.85 10.57
N THR A 551 -2.09 24.07 9.26
CA THR A 551 -2.25 25.38 8.62
C THR A 551 -2.83 25.23 7.22
N ASP A 552 -3.09 26.35 6.55
CA ASP A 552 -3.21 26.40 5.10
C ASP A 552 -1.88 26.93 4.50
N VAL A 553 -1.51 26.45 3.31
CA VAL A 553 -0.34 26.90 2.54
C VAL A 553 -0.77 27.40 1.17
N THR A 554 -0.32 28.60 0.76
CA THR A 554 -0.58 29.15 -0.57
C THR A 554 0.62 28.85 -1.47
N VAL A 555 0.41 28.01 -2.48
CA VAL A 555 1.50 27.45 -3.30
C VAL A 555 1.37 27.88 -4.76
N PRO A 556 2.49 28.01 -5.51
CA PRO A 556 2.45 28.32 -6.92
C PRO A 556 1.79 27.24 -7.76
N MET A 557 1.12 27.67 -8.82
CA MET A 557 0.47 26.83 -9.79
C MET A 557 0.82 27.30 -11.20
N LEU A 558 1.06 26.36 -12.11
CA LEU A 558 1.36 26.62 -13.51
C LEU A 558 0.26 25.98 -14.37
N VAL A 559 -0.35 26.77 -15.26
CA VAL A 559 -1.34 26.26 -16.23
C VAL A 559 -0.88 26.59 -17.64
N THR A 560 -0.73 25.59 -18.49
CA THR A 560 -0.48 25.78 -19.92
C THR A 560 -1.80 25.55 -20.67
N MET A 561 -2.26 26.55 -21.41
CA MET A 561 -3.49 26.49 -22.19
C MET A 561 -3.24 26.64 -23.70
N PRO A 562 -4.11 26.06 -24.54
CA PRO A 562 -4.11 26.33 -25.97
C PRO A 562 -4.27 27.84 -26.28
N ASP A 563 -3.49 28.39 -27.20
CA ASP A 563 -3.65 29.78 -27.65
C ASP A 563 -4.84 29.91 -28.61
N GLU A 564 -5.98 30.33 -28.06
CA GLU A 564 -7.23 30.50 -28.81
C GLU A 564 -7.12 31.42 -30.02
N LEU A 565 -6.30 32.49 -29.93
CA LEU A 565 -6.14 33.39 -31.06
C LEU A 565 -5.47 32.67 -32.22
N THR A 566 -4.43 31.88 -31.94
CA THR A 566 -3.73 31.09 -32.95
C THR A 566 -4.61 29.96 -33.48
N LEU A 567 -5.30 29.24 -32.59
CA LEU A 567 -6.21 28.14 -32.97
C LEU A 567 -7.40 28.60 -33.81
N SER A 568 -7.89 29.83 -33.62
CA SER A 568 -8.97 30.39 -34.44
C SER A 568 -8.61 30.48 -35.93
N ALA A 569 -7.31 30.61 -36.26
CA ALA A 569 -6.83 30.61 -37.65
C ALA A 569 -6.99 29.23 -38.32
N PHE A 570 -7.07 28.16 -37.53
CA PHE A 570 -7.36 26.79 -37.97
C PHE A 570 -8.86 26.45 -37.86
N GLY A 571 -9.71 27.41 -37.48
CA GLY A 571 -11.15 27.21 -37.28
C GLY A 571 -11.51 26.48 -35.99
N ILE A 572 -10.59 26.44 -35.02
CA ILE A 572 -10.78 25.80 -33.72
C ILE A 572 -11.08 26.88 -32.67
N THR A 573 -12.10 26.65 -31.86
CA THR A 573 -12.48 27.50 -30.72
C THR A 573 -12.50 26.66 -29.45
N ARG A 574 -12.36 27.30 -28.29
CA ARG A 574 -12.57 26.64 -26.99
C ARG A 574 -13.91 25.87 -27.00
N PRO A 575 -13.95 24.60 -26.55
CA PRO A 575 -15.21 23.87 -26.41
C PRO A 575 -16.12 24.56 -25.39
N PRO A 576 -17.46 24.46 -25.51
CA PRO A 576 -18.38 25.10 -24.56
C PRO A 576 -18.24 24.64 -23.10
N ALA A 577 -17.72 23.44 -22.88
CA ALA A 577 -17.46 22.89 -21.54
C ALA A 577 -16.09 23.28 -20.98
N GLY A 578 -15.25 23.98 -21.76
CA GLY A 578 -13.84 24.24 -21.45
C GLY A 578 -12.90 23.28 -22.17
N TRP A 579 -11.60 23.43 -21.93
CA TRP A 579 -10.58 22.53 -22.45
C TRP A 579 -10.51 21.25 -21.61
N PRO A 580 -10.38 20.06 -22.23
CA PRO A 580 -9.98 18.86 -21.50
C PRO A 580 -8.67 19.11 -20.75
N VAL A 581 -8.57 18.66 -19.50
CA VAL A 581 -7.52 19.10 -18.58
C VAL A 581 -6.65 17.94 -18.11
N VAL A 582 -5.33 18.13 -18.18
CA VAL A 582 -4.31 17.19 -17.71
C VAL A 582 -3.72 17.70 -16.41
N ILE A 583 -3.86 16.95 -15.32
CA ILE A 583 -3.11 17.18 -14.08
C ILE A 583 -1.72 16.57 -14.25
N TYR A 584 -0.67 17.41 -14.20
CA TYR A 584 0.72 16.99 -14.35
C TYR A 584 1.46 16.98 -13.01
N VAL A 585 2.21 15.92 -12.74
CA VAL A 585 3.06 15.80 -11.54
C VAL A 585 4.52 15.54 -11.93
N HIS A 586 5.42 16.36 -11.39
CA HIS A 586 6.85 16.34 -11.68
C HIS A 586 7.63 15.25 -10.90
N GLY A 587 8.89 15.02 -11.24
CA GLY A 587 9.78 14.06 -10.55
C GLY A 587 10.53 14.64 -9.33
N ILE A 588 11.20 13.76 -8.57
CA ILE A 588 11.76 14.02 -7.22
C ILE A 588 12.80 15.15 -7.11
N THR A 589 13.69 15.34 -8.08
CA THR A 589 14.71 16.40 -8.00
C THR A 589 14.37 17.57 -8.93
N THR A 590 13.08 17.74 -9.22
CA THR A 590 12.59 18.70 -10.21
C THR A 590 11.47 19.56 -9.65
N ASP A 591 10.87 20.39 -10.50
CA ASP A 591 9.80 21.32 -10.13
C ASP A 591 8.73 21.37 -11.23
N ARG A 592 7.61 22.04 -10.96
CA ARG A 592 6.46 22.20 -11.86
C ARG A 592 6.81 22.65 -13.29
N SER A 593 7.96 23.28 -13.53
CA SER A 593 8.38 23.70 -14.87
C SER A 593 8.59 22.55 -15.84
N ILE A 594 8.88 21.33 -15.36
CA ILE A 594 9.09 20.19 -16.25
C ILE A 594 7.80 19.72 -16.93
N SER A 595 6.64 20.25 -16.52
CA SER A 595 5.39 20.07 -17.27
C SER A 595 5.43 20.76 -18.64
N LEU A 596 6.20 21.84 -18.78
CA LEU A 596 6.16 22.75 -19.94
C LEU A 596 6.38 22.06 -21.30
N PRO A 597 7.37 21.17 -21.50
CA PRO A 597 7.60 20.58 -22.83
C PRO A 597 6.41 19.71 -23.29
N MET A 598 5.91 18.86 -22.39
CA MET A 598 4.75 18.00 -22.66
C MET A 598 3.48 18.83 -22.82
N ALA A 599 3.23 19.76 -21.90
CA ALA A 599 2.07 20.64 -21.91
C ALA A 599 2.02 21.53 -23.15
N ASN A 600 3.16 22.08 -23.58
CA ASN A 600 3.27 22.88 -24.79
C ASN A 600 2.88 22.06 -26.04
N ALA A 601 3.32 20.80 -26.13
CA ALA A 601 2.94 19.92 -27.24
C ALA A 601 1.44 19.56 -27.19
N MET A 602 0.90 19.22 -26.01
CA MET A 602 -0.52 18.86 -25.85
C MET A 602 -1.48 20.04 -26.07
N ALA A 603 -1.06 21.26 -25.74
CA ALA A 603 -1.83 22.48 -25.99
C ALA A 603 -2.06 22.77 -27.48
N PHE A 604 -1.33 22.11 -28.38
CA PHE A 604 -1.48 22.23 -29.82
C PHE A 604 -1.80 20.89 -30.51
N ALA A 605 -2.14 19.86 -29.74
CA ALA A 605 -2.36 18.49 -30.22
C ALA A 605 -3.52 18.35 -31.23
N CYS A 606 -4.47 19.28 -31.26
CA CYS A 606 -5.58 19.29 -32.21
C CYS A 606 -5.19 19.68 -33.65
N VAL A 607 -3.94 20.11 -33.86
CA VAL A 607 -3.38 20.43 -35.17
C VAL A 607 -2.25 19.43 -35.48
N ASN A 608 -2.21 18.90 -36.69
CA ASN A 608 -1.14 17.99 -37.10
C ASN A 608 0.22 18.71 -37.18
N SER A 609 1.33 18.03 -36.90
CA SER A 609 2.69 18.59 -36.95
C SER A 609 3.08 19.17 -38.32
N THR A 610 2.43 18.75 -39.41
CA THR A 610 2.59 19.35 -40.75
C THR A 610 1.98 20.75 -40.89
N LEU A 611 1.16 21.18 -39.92
CA LEU A 611 0.42 22.45 -39.89
C LEU A 611 -0.55 22.63 -41.07
N THR A 612 -0.94 21.54 -41.72
CA THR A 612 -1.82 21.57 -42.90
C THR A 612 -3.26 21.15 -42.62
N ASP A 613 -3.47 20.27 -41.63
CA ASP A 613 -4.76 19.68 -41.29
C ASP A 613 -4.93 19.48 -39.76
N LEU A 614 -6.16 19.23 -39.33
CA LEU A 614 -6.49 18.85 -37.96
C LEU A 614 -6.04 17.41 -37.67
N SER A 615 -5.61 17.14 -36.44
CA SER A 615 -5.22 15.77 -36.02
C SER A 615 -6.42 14.87 -35.74
N GLY A 616 -7.57 15.45 -35.41
CA GLY A 616 -8.75 14.72 -34.90
C GLY A 616 -8.76 14.52 -33.38
N ALA A 617 -7.64 14.81 -32.69
CA ALA A 617 -7.58 14.85 -31.23
C ALA A 617 -8.01 16.24 -30.70
N PRO A 618 -8.44 16.35 -29.43
CA PRO A 618 -8.60 17.66 -28.79
C PRO A 618 -7.25 18.29 -28.47
N CYS A 619 -7.25 19.61 -28.25
CA CYS A 619 -6.16 20.30 -27.57
C CYS A 619 -6.44 20.25 -26.07
N PHE A 620 -5.39 20.16 -25.26
CA PHE A 620 -5.52 19.99 -23.82
C PHE A 620 -4.96 21.20 -23.07
N ALA A 621 -5.58 21.56 -21.96
CA ALA A 621 -4.92 22.37 -20.94
C ALA A 621 -4.14 21.46 -19.98
N THR A 622 -3.06 21.96 -19.40
CA THR A 622 -2.26 21.21 -18.42
C THR A 622 -2.02 22.05 -17.19
N ILE A 623 -2.28 21.49 -16.01
CA ILE A 623 -2.14 22.14 -14.72
C ILE A 623 -1.10 21.40 -13.87
N ALA A 624 -0.18 22.14 -13.24
CA ALA A 624 0.87 21.58 -12.39
C ALA A 624 1.05 22.41 -11.12
N ILE A 625 1.22 21.70 -10.00
CA ILE A 625 1.67 22.22 -8.71
C ILE A 625 2.90 21.42 -8.27
N ASP A 626 3.70 21.97 -7.37
CA ASP A 626 4.82 21.21 -6.80
C ASP A 626 4.37 20.26 -5.70
N GLN A 627 5.11 19.17 -5.58
CA GLN A 627 5.01 18.26 -4.44
C GLN A 627 5.46 18.95 -3.13
N PRO A 628 5.07 18.42 -1.95
CA PRO A 628 5.61 18.91 -0.69
C PRO A 628 7.14 18.95 -0.71
N LEU A 629 7.75 20.00 -0.13
CA LEU A 629 9.21 20.21 -0.11
C LEU A 629 9.87 20.45 -1.48
N HIS A 630 9.09 20.71 -2.53
CA HIS A 630 9.57 21.05 -3.87
C HIS A 630 9.22 22.48 -4.28
N GLY A 631 9.73 22.89 -5.43
CA GLY A 631 9.51 24.23 -6.00
C GLY A 631 10.72 24.70 -6.79
N VAL A 632 10.59 25.86 -7.41
CA VAL A 632 11.67 26.43 -8.23
C VAL A 632 12.88 26.77 -7.34
N GLY A 633 14.04 26.22 -7.71
CA GLY A 633 15.28 26.30 -6.93
C GLY A 633 15.94 27.68 -6.92
N ALA A 634 17.06 27.79 -6.19
CA ALA A 634 17.80 29.04 -6.03
C ALA A 634 18.35 29.59 -7.36
N THR A 635 18.67 28.70 -8.32
CA THR A 635 19.21 29.04 -9.64
C THR A 635 18.13 29.20 -10.72
N GLY A 636 16.86 29.10 -10.38
CA GLY A 636 15.74 29.06 -11.32
C GLY A 636 15.20 27.65 -11.56
N SER A 637 14.24 27.55 -12.47
CA SER A 637 13.50 26.31 -12.73
C SER A 637 14.26 25.31 -13.60
N VAL A 638 13.96 24.01 -13.45
CA VAL A 638 14.62 22.93 -14.23
C VAL A 638 14.46 23.13 -15.73
N VAL A 639 13.24 23.39 -16.22
CA VAL A 639 13.05 23.93 -17.57
C VAL A 639 13.27 25.44 -17.45
N PRO A 640 14.33 26.01 -18.06
CA PRO A 640 14.69 27.41 -17.81
C PRO A 640 13.58 28.37 -18.24
N GLY A 641 13.33 29.40 -17.43
CA GLY A 641 12.39 30.48 -17.76
C GLY A 641 11.55 30.98 -16.58
N LEU A 642 11.48 30.23 -15.48
CA LEU A 642 10.76 30.63 -14.27
C LEU A 642 11.74 30.96 -13.14
N THR A 643 11.34 31.90 -12.28
CA THR A 643 12.06 32.29 -11.07
C THR A 643 11.24 31.88 -9.85
N SER A 644 11.94 31.53 -8.77
CA SER A 644 11.33 31.17 -7.49
C SER A 644 10.48 32.30 -6.92
N TYR A 645 9.25 31.99 -6.49
CA TYR A 645 8.39 32.94 -5.76
C TYR A 645 8.95 33.29 -4.38
N SER A 646 9.84 32.45 -3.85
CA SER A 646 10.48 32.65 -2.56
C SER A 646 11.79 33.45 -2.66
N HIS A 647 12.19 33.88 -3.87
CA HIS A 647 13.40 34.68 -4.08
C HIS A 647 13.18 36.12 -3.56
N PRO A 648 14.02 36.61 -2.61
CA PRO A 648 13.72 37.83 -1.84
C PRO A 648 13.68 39.13 -2.64
N THR A 649 14.33 39.16 -3.81
CA THR A 649 14.45 40.34 -4.66
C THR A 649 13.85 40.17 -6.05
N ALA A 650 13.27 39.00 -6.37
CA ALA A 650 12.64 38.80 -7.67
C ALA A 650 11.24 39.45 -7.66
N SER A 651 10.95 40.32 -8.63
CA SER A 651 9.60 40.84 -8.83
C SER A 651 8.91 40.12 -9.98
N ILE A 652 7.80 39.45 -9.67
CA ILE A 652 6.93 38.84 -10.68
C ILE A 652 5.80 39.82 -10.98
N GLU A 653 5.87 40.45 -12.15
CA GLU A 653 4.87 41.44 -12.57
C GLU A 653 3.61 40.73 -13.05
N ALA A 654 2.48 41.07 -12.42
CA ALA A 654 1.16 40.65 -12.88
C ALA A 654 0.83 41.32 -14.22
N ASN A 655 0.32 40.54 -15.17
CA ASN A 655 -0.08 41.02 -16.49
C ASN A 655 -1.38 40.37 -17.00
N LEU A 656 -2.06 39.57 -16.17
CA LEU A 656 -3.34 38.97 -16.54
C LEU A 656 -4.44 40.07 -16.60
N PRO A 657 -5.19 40.19 -17.71
CA PRO A 657 -6.14 41.27 -17.89
C PRO A 657 -7.46 41.00 -17.15
N THR A 658 -7.63 41.48 -15.91
CA THR A 658 -8.92 41.40 -15.17
C THR A 658 -9.38 42.74 -14.59
N LEU A 659 -10.63 42.78 -14.09
CA LEU A 659 -11.35 43.95 -13.57
C LEU A 659 -10.92 44.42 -12.15
N SER A 660 -9.90 43.80 -11.54
CA SER A 660 -9.25 44.19 -10.27
C SER A 660 -7.80 43.66 -10.28
N PRO A 661 -6.82 44.24 -9.57
CA PRO A 661 -5.45 43.76 -9.66
C PRO A 661 -5.33 42.34 -9.06
N ASN A 662 -5.30 41.32 -9.91
CA ASN A 662 -4.88 39.97 -9.57
C ASN A 662 -3.36 40.00 -9.41
N THR A 663 -2.89 40.37 -8.22
CA THR A 663 -1.48 40.26 -7.85
C THR A 663 -1.24 38.98 -7.05
N PRO A 664 -0.02 38.42 -7.07
CA PRO A 664 0.35 37.34 -6.17
C PRO A 664 0.01 37.66 -4.71
N SER A 665 -0.50 36.69 -3.97
CA SER A 665 -0.75 36.87 -2.53
C SER A 665 0.56 37.05 -1.77
N VAL A 666 0.49 37.72 -0.61
CA VAL A 666 1.66 37.87 0.28
C VAL A 666 2.06 36.55 0.95
N SER A 667 1.19 35.54 0.93
CA SER A 667 1.41 34.20 1.48
C SER A 667 1.95 33.22 0.45
N LEU A 668 2.05 33.61 -0.83
CA LEU A 668 2.57 32.76 -1.88
C LEU A 668 4.05 32.45 -1.64
N ALA A 669 4.37 31.17 -1.53
CA ALA A 669 5.74 30.70 -1.37
C ALA A 669 5.93 29.31 -1.99
N GLU A 670 7.14 29.04 -2.47
CA GLU A 670 7.56 27.70 -2.88
C GLU A 670 7.45 26.69 -1.73
N ARG A 671 7.12 25.43 -2.05
CA ARG A 671 6.83 24.39 -1.04
C ARG A 671 8.06 23.82 -0.34
N HIS A 672 9.26 24.18 -0.77
CA HIS A 672 10.51 23.90 -0.07
C HIS A 672 10.75 24.85 1.12
N PHE A 673 9.87 25.84 1.34
CA PHE A 673 9.92 26.76 2.50
C PHE A 673 11.26 27.51 2.68
N ASN A 674 12.02 27.74 1.59
CA ASN A 674 13.39 28.26 1.63
C ASN A 674 14.42 27.39 2.37
N TYR A 675 14.21 26.07 2.43
CA TYR A 675 15.17 25.11 2.98
C TYR A 675 15.59 24.05 1.97
N THR A 676 16.88 23.71 1.99
CA THR A 676 17.52 22.63 1.22
C THR A 676 18.26 21.69 2.16
N ALA A 677 18.58 20.48 1.70
CA ALA A 677 19.49 19.60 2.43
C ALA A 677 20.95 20.09 2.39
N ASP A 678 21.64 20.02 3.53
CA ASP A 678 23.10 20.10 3.61
C ASP A 678 23.76 18.73 3.27
N GLU A 679 25.09 18.65 3.32
CA GLU A 679 25.83 17.40 3.06
C GLU A 679 25.47 16.25 4.04
N SER A 680 24.88 16.56 5.19
CA SER A 680 24.41 15.62 6.20
C SER A 680 22.90 15.36 6.12
N LEU A 681 22.25 15.80 5.04
CA LEU A 681 20.80 15.73 4.82
C LEU A 681 19.97 16.48 5.87
N ARG A 682 20.55 17.51 6.51
CA ARG A 682 19.85 18.38 7.46
C ARG A 682 19.34 19.65 6.77
N PRO A 683 18.26 20.27 7.26
CA PRO A 683 17.70 21.44 6.61
C PRO A 683 18.60 22.65 6.88
N THR A 684 19.00 23.32 5.80
CA THR A 684 19.72 24.59 5.82
C THR A 684 18.98 25.59 4.93
N PRO A 685 18.98 26.90 5.27
CA PRO A 685 18.35 27.91 4.42
C PRO A 685 18.95 27.95 3.02
N PHE A 686 18.13 28.28 2.02
CA PHE A 686 18.56 28.63 0.67
C PHE A 686 19.46 29.87 0.70
N ASP A 687 20.41 29.92 -0.23
CA ASP A 687 21.19 31.11 -0.55
C ASP A 687 21.00 31.44 -2.04
N TYR A 688 20.05 32.35 -2.31
CA TYR A 688 19.71 32.78 -3.67
C TYR A 688 20.85 33.58 -4.34
N ASP A 689 21.64 34.33 -3.56
CA ASP A 689 22.76 35.09 -4.10
C ASP A 689 23.91 34.16 -4.52
N ALA A 690 24.13 33.07 -3.77
CA ALA A 690 25.12 32.04 -4.09
C ALA A 690 24.59 30.93 -5.02
N GLY A 691 23.29 30.91 -5.32
CA GLY A 691 22.65 29.85 -6.11
C GLY A 691 22.63 28.48 -5.42
N VAL A 692 22.54 28.46 -4.08
CA VAL A 692 22.51 27.22 -3.29
C VAL A 692 21.07 26.94 -2.84
N GLY A 693 20.53 25.80 -3.28
CA GLY A 693 19.21 25.32 -2.90
C GLY A 693 18.51 24.63 -4.06
N SER A 694 18.16 23.36 -3.89
CA SER A 694 17.51 22.54 -4.92
C SER A 694 16.16 21.99 -4.47
N SER A 695 15.26 21.81 -5.44
CA SER A 695 13.93 21.23 -5.25
C SER A 695 14.03 19.80 -4.72
N GLY A 696 13.15 19.45 -3.78
CA GLY A 696 12.97 18.07 -3.30
C GLY A 696 14.12 17.49 -2.48
N SER A 697 15.17 18.28 -2.18
CA SER A 697 16.37 17.77 -1.50
C SER A 697 16.14 17.22 -0.09
N LEU A 698 15.05 17.62 0.58
CA LEU A 698 14.62 17.14 1.89
C LEU A 698 13.48 16.11 1.84
N PHE A 699 13.02 15.72 0.64
CA PHE A 699 11.84 14.86 0.48
C PHE A 699 12.09 13.41 0.91
N VAL A 700 13.24 12.84 0.53
CA VAL A 700 13.64 11.50 0.96
C VAL A 700 14.35 11.60 2.30
N ASN A 701 13.77 10.94 3.30
CA ASN A 701 14.29 10.95 4.66
C ASN A 701 14.49 9.53 5.18
N LEU A 702 15.75 9.12 5.25
CA LEU A 702 16.18 7.79 5.70
C LEU A 702 16.29 7.70 7.24
N SER A 703 16.04 8.80 7.96
CA SER A 703 16.08 8.83 9.44
C SER A 703 14.69 8.96 10.07
N HIS A 704 13.67 9.31 9.29
CA HIS A 704 12.27 9.39 9.74
C HIS A 704 11.32 8.89 8.63
N PHE A 705 10.94 7.61 8.68
CA PHE A 705 10.12 6.98 7.63
C PHE A 705 8.73 7.59 7.51
N VAL A 706 8.12 7.93 8.65
CA VAL A 706 6.77 8.49 8.74
C VAL A 706 6.66 9.84 8.03
N ASN A 707 7.73 10.65 8.09
CA ASN A 707 7.82 11.93 7.39
C ASN A 707 7.70 11.73 5.86
N VAL A 708 8.36 10.72 5.30
CA VAL A 708 8.26 10.41 3.86
C VAL A 708 6.86 9.92 3.49
N ARG A 709 6.29 9.01 4.29
CA ARG A 709 4.90 8.55 4.11
C ARG A 709 3.93 9.73 4.05
N ASP A 710 4.07 10.66 4.99
CA ASP A 710 3.14 11.77 5.13
C ASP A 710 3.37 12.87 4.08
N ASN A 711 4.58 13.02 3.54
CA ASN A 711 4.83 13.85 2.36
C ASN A 711 4.09 13.32 1.12
N LEU A 712 4.15 12.01 0.88
CA LEU A 712 3.43 11.36 -0.23
C LEU A 712 1.90 11.42 -0.02
N ARG A 713 1.41 11.13 1.19
CA ARG A 713 -0.02 11.29 1.54
C ARG A 713 -0.49 12.73 1.37
N GLN A 714 0.33 13.73 1.74
CA GLN A 714 0.02 15.14 1.55
C GLN A 714 -0.11 15.48 0.07
N MET A 715 0.77 14.97 -0.80
CA MET A 715 0.64 15.21 -2.23
C MET A 715 -0.65 14.60 -2.80
N THR A 716 -1.01 13.38 -2.41
CA THR A 716 -2.30 12.79 -2.81
C THR A 716 -3.49 13.67 -2.40
N LEU A 717 -3.50 14.18 -1.16
CA LEU A 717 -4.55 15.12 -0.72
C LEU A 717 -4.51 16.45 -1.49
N ASP A 718 -3.33 16.96 -1.81
CA ASP A 718 -3.19 18.18 -2.59
C ASP A 718 -3.77 18.01 -4.00
N LEU A 719 -3.52 16.86 -4.64
CA LEU A 719 -4.08 16.52 -5.95
C LEU A 719 -5.60 16.33 -5.90
N LEU A 720 -6.16 15.71 -4.86
CA LEU A 720 -7.61 15.64 -4.65
C LEU A 720 -8.23 17.03 -4.45
N ASN A 721 -7.55 17.93 -3.73
CA ASN A 721 -8.01 19.31 -3.58
C ASN A 721 -7.88 20.11 -4.89
N LEU A 722 -6.80 19.90 -5.65
CA LEU A 722 -6.60 20.49 -6.97
C LEU A 722 -7.70 20.06 -7.95
N ASN A 723 -7.97 18.75 -8.02
CA ASN A 723 -8.97 18.16 -8.89
C ASN A 723 -10.38 18.70 -8.55
N ALA A 724 -10.74 18.74 -7.27
CA ALA A 724 -11.99 19.36 -6.81
C ALA A 724 -12.08 20.87 -7.14
N SER A 725 -10.95 21.55 -7.32
CA SER A 725 -10.92 23.00 -7.59
C SER A 725 -11.12 23.36 -9.05
N LEU A 726 -10.91 22.43 -9.99
CA LEU A 726 -10.93 22.68 -11.44
C LEU A 726 -12.20 23.42 -11.90
N ALA A 727 -13.37 23.01 -11.39
CA ALA A 727 -14.67 23.59 -11.75
C ALA A 727 -14.86 25.05 -11.29
N THR A 728 -13.95 25.59 -10.48
CA THR A 728 -14.04 26.93 -9.90
C THR A 728 -12.93 27.86 -10.36
N MET A 729 -12.01 27.38 -11.20
CA MET A 729 -10.88 28.18 -11.69
C MET A 729 -11.30 29.07 -12.86
N ASP A 730 -10.93 30.35 -12.78
CA ASP A 730 -10.98 31.34 -13.86
C ASP A 730 -9.53 31.70 -14.21
N VAL A 731 -8.96 30.94 -15.15
CA VAL A 731 -7.54 30.97 -15.51
C VAL A 731 -7.23 32.16 -16.39
N ASP A 732 -8.09 32.43 -17.38
CA ASP A 732 -7.89 33.53 -18.31
C ASP A 732 -8.32 34.90 -17.74
N GLY A 733 -9.04 34.89 -16.61
CA GLY A 733 -9.43 36.07 -15.86
C GLY A 733 -10.65 36.81 -16.44
N ASN A 734 -11.44 36.14 -17.29
CA ASN A 734 -12.60 36.73 -17.95
C ASN A 734 -13.83 36.90 -17.02
N GLY A 735 -13.77 36.37 -15.79
CA GLY A 735 -14.84 36.40 -14.80
C GLY A 735 -15.77 35.19 -14.83
N LEU A 736 -15.46 34.16 -15.62
CA LEU A 736 -16.21 32.91 -15.77
C LEU A 736 -15.27 31.73 -15.52
N ALA A 737 -15.71 30.78 -14.71
CA ALA A 737 -14.99 29.53 -14.49
C ALA A 737 -15.39 28.48 -15.56
N ASP A 738 -15.04 28.76 -16.82
CA ASP A 738 -15.35 27.92 -17.99
C ASP A 738 -14.11 27.47 -18.79
N ASP A 739 -12.92 27.58 -18.19
CA ASP A 739 -11.65 27.23 -18.82
C ASP A 739 -11.42 25.72 -18.94
N PHE A 740 -11.98 24.90 -18.03
CA PHE A 740 -11.74 23.46 -17.94
C PHE A 740 -13.01 22.62 -18.04
N ASP A 741 -12.95 21.56 -18.85
CA ASP A 741 -13.97 20.51 -18.92
C ASP A 741 -13.72 19.45 -17.83
N THR A 742 -14.43 19.56 -16.72
CA THR A 742 -14.29 18.61 -15.59
C THR A 742 -14.93 17.24 -15.84
N SER A 743 -15.61 17.03 -16.98
CA SER A 743 -15.95 15.68 -17.42
C SER A 743 -14.78 14.97 -18.12
N LYS A 744 -13.71 15.71 -18.45
CA LYS A 744 -12.52 15.23 -19.15
C LYS A 744 -11.24 15.62 -18.42
N VAL A 745 -11.05 15.00 -17.26
CA VAL A 745 -9.82 15.12 -16.47
C VAL A 745 -8.91 13.93 -16.77
N TYR A 746 -7.64 14.21 -17.04
CA TYR A 746 -6.61 13.19 -17.25
C TYR A 746 -5.43 13.43 -16.30
N PHE A 747 -4.62 12.41 -16.09
CA PHE A 747 -3.45 12.48 -15.23
C PHE A 747 -2.17 12.14 -16.01
N LEU A 748 -1.10 12.92 -15.82
CA LEU A 748 0.23 12.64 -16.38
C LEU A 748 1.32 12.79 -15.30
N GLY A 749 1.94 11.67 -14.92
CA GLY A 749 3.04 11.65 -13.94
C GLY A 749 4.39 11.35 -14.59
N HIS A 750 5.45 12.01 -14.14
CA HIS A 750 6.84 11.70 -14.52
C HIS A 750 7.65 11.29 -13.29
N SER A 751 8.36 10.15 -13.36
CA SER A 751 9.25 9.70 -12.28
C SER A 751 8.50 9.55 -10.95
N LEU A 752 8.98 10.17 -9.86
CA LEU A 752 8.26 10.29 -8.59
C LEU A 752 6.82 10.79 -8.77
N GLY A 753 6.53 11.65 -9.75
CA GLY A 753 5.18 12.09 -10.03
C GLY A 753 4.25 10.98 -10.50
N GLY A 754 4.76 9.94 -11.15
CA GLY A 754 4.01 8.71 -11.39
C GLY A 754 3.90 7.84 -10.14
N VAL A 755 4.98 7.75 -9.35
CA VAL A 755 5.00 6.96 -8.08
C VAL A 755 3.98 7.50 -7.07
N ASP A 756 3.88 8.82 -6.95
CA ASP A 756 3.00 9.49 -5.98
C ASP A 756 1.62 9.81 -6.58
N GLY A 757 1.55 10.01 -7.90
CA GLY A 757 0.29 10.36 -8.56
C GLY A 757 -0.61 9.18 -8.91
N LEU A 758 -0.09 7.96 -9.10
CA LEU A 758 -0.93 6.76 -9.27
C LEU A 758 -1.82 6.49 -8.04
N PRO A 759 -1.32 6.58 -6.79
CA PRO A 759 -2.16 6.58 -5.59
C PRO A 759 -3.31 7.60 -5.63
N PHE A 760 -3.06 8.82 -6.12
CA PHE A 760 -4.13 9.81 -6.32
C PHE A 760 -5.21 9.29 -7.30
N VAL A 761 -4.83 8.70 -8.43
CA VAL A 761 -5.80 8.15 -9.41
C VAL A 761 -6.62 7.03 -8.76
N VAL A 762 -5.96 6.11 -8.04
CA VAL A 762 -6.63 5.01 -7.31
C VAL A 762 -7.67 5.57 -6.34
N ILE A 763 -7.28 6.50 -5.46
CA ILE A 763 -8.18 7.03 -4.43
C ILE A 763 -9.29 7.90 -5.03
N ASN A 764 -8.97 8.73 -6.02
CA ASN A 764 -9.94 9.62 -6.67
C ASN A 764 -11.07 8.83 -7.34
N ASN A 765 -10.71 7.79 -8.09
CA ASN A 765 -11.68 7.01 -8.87
C ASN A 765 -12.27 5.84 -8.09
N ASP A 766 -11.83 5.59 -6.85
CA ASP A 766 -12.41 4.55 -6.03
C ASP A 766 -13.93 4.74 -5.88
N PRO A 767 -14.75 3.69 -6.08
CA PRO A 767 -16.20 3.79 -5.98
C PRO A 767 -16.70 4.35 -4.65
N VAL A 768 -16.00 4.14 -3.54
CA VAL A 768 -16.35 4.71 -2.23
C VAL A 768 -16.24 6.24 -2.28
N VAL A 769 -15.19 6.77 -2.91
CA VAL A 769 -14.96 8.22 -3.01
C VAL A 769 -15.87 8.86 -4.06
N GLN A 770 -16.06 8.21 -5.21
CA GLN A 770 -16.94 8.71 -6.28
C GLN A 770 -18.42 8.69 -5.89
N ASN A 771 -18.86 7.74 -5.07
CA ASN A 771 -20.25 7.66 -4.59
C ASN A 771 -20.49 8.36 -3.24
N SER A 772 -19.45 8.93 -2.63
CA SER A 772 -19.57 9.61 -1.34
C SER A 772 -20.52 10.82 -1.45
N PRO A 773 -21.50 10.98 -0.54
CA PRO A 773 -22.39 12.15 -0.54
C PRO A 773 -21.68 13.46 -0.11
N PHE A 774 -20.41 13.39 0.29
CA PHE A 774 -19.62 14.56 0.70
C PHE A 774 -18.48 14.89 -0.28
N SER A 775 -18.24 14.02 -1.27
CA SER A 775 -17.24 14.22 -2.32
C SER A 775 -17.90 14.70 -3.60
N ASN A 776 -17.21 15.56 -4.35
CA ASN A 776 -17.59 15.97 -5.71
C ASN A 776 -16.37 15.89 -6.64
N GLN A 777 -15.52 14.88 -6.45
CA GLN A 777 -14.30 14.70 -7.24
C GLN A 777 -14.62 14.44 -8.72
N PRO A 778 -14.07 15.23 -9.65
CA PRO A 778 -14.08 14.84 -11.07
C PRO A 778 -13.39 13.48 -11.26
N LYS A 779 -14.02 12.56 -11.99
CA LYS A 779 -13.38 11.29 -12.34
C LYS A 779 -12.22 11.53 -13.31
N VAL A 780 -11.07 10.94 -13.02
CA VAL A 780 -9.93 10.88 -13.95
C VAL A 780 -10.26 9.85 -15.03
N GLN A 781 -10.41 10.26 -16.28
CA GLN A 781 -10.83 9.36 -17.36
C GLN A 781 -9.71 8.40 -17.79
N ALA A 782 -8.47 8.91 -17.85
CA ALA A 782 -7.30 8.12 -18.15
C ALA A 782 -6.03 8.73 -17.51
N ALA A 783 -5.06 7.87 -17.23
CA ALA A 783 -3.81 8.21 -16.57
C ALA A 783 -2.62 7.72 -17.39
N SER A 784 -1.55 8.52 -17.46
CA SER A 784 -0.26 8.12 -18.03
C SER A 784 0.83 8.31 -16.99
N ALA A 785 1.65 7.28 -16.75
CA ALA A 785 2.77 7.33 -15.83
C ALA A 785 4.07 7.00 -16.59
N MET A 786 4.92 8.03 -16.74
CA MET A 786 6.20 7.93 -17.42
C MET A 786 7.30 7.61 -16.42
N PHE A 787 7.98 6.49 -16.64
CA PHE A 787 9.13 6.03 -15.85
C PHE A 787 8.78 5.98 -14.36
N SER A 788 7.70 5.28 -14.03
CA SER A 788 7.20 5.11 -12.65
C SER A 788 7.57 3.74 -12.09
N GLY A 789 7.44 3.53 -10.78
CA GLY A 789 7.69 2.24 -10.14
C GLY A 789 7.10 2.18 -8.74
N GLY A 790 7.07 0.98 -8.16
CA GLY A 790 6.69 0.78 -6.76
C GLY A 790 7.81 0.14 -5.95
N GLY A 791 7.50 -0.35 -4.75
CA GLY A 791 8.47 -0.97 -3.84
C GLY A 791 9.56 0.02 -3.42
N ILE A 792 9.16 1.23 -3.01
CA ILE A 792 9.97 2.46 -2.98
C ILE A 792 11.36 2.26 -2.34
N PRO A 793 11.52 1.67 -1.13
CA PRO A 793 12.83 1.48 -0.53
C PRO A 793 13.77 0.62 -1.37
N ARG A 794 13.26 -0.48 -1.94
CA ARG A 794 14.06 -1.37 -2.81
C ARG A 794 14.26 -0.80 -4.19
N LEU A 795 13.33 0.00 -4.70
CA LEU A 795 13.52 0.79 -5.91
C LEU A 795 14.71 1.74 -5.73
N LEU A 796 14.77 2.47 -4.62
CA LEU A 796 15.86 3.39 -4.31
C LEU A 796 17.22 2.68 -4.21
N THR A 797 17.29 1.49 -3.58
CA THR A 797 18.54 0.71 -3.49
C THR A 797 18.91 -0.02 -4.78
N ASN A 798 17.98 -0.19 -5.72
CA ASN A 798 18.25 -0.76 -7.06
C ASN A 798 18.42 0.29 -8.17
N SER A 799 18.14 1.57 -7.89
CA SER A 799 18.43 2.69 -8.79
C SER A 799 19.93 2.87 -8.98
N ARG A 800 20.40 2.88 -10.23
CA ARG A 800 21.83 3.12 -10.53
C ARG A 800 22.26 4.55 -10.17
N GLN A 801 21.31 5.49 -10.15
CA GLN A 801 21.56 6.88 -9.76
C GLN A 801 21.55 7.08 -8.24
N PHE A 802 20.61 6.48 -7.51
CA PHE A 802 20.45 6.75 -6.07
C PHE A 802 21.18 5.76 -5.15
N SER A 803 21.27 4.49 -5.54
CA SER A 803 21.86 3.43 -4.71
C SER A 803 23.29 3.74 -4.23
N PRO A 804 24.21 4.27 -5.07
CA PRO A 804 25.56 4.57 -4.62
C PRO A 804 25.63 5.47 -3.39
N SER A 805 24.82 6.54 -3.36
CA SER A 805 24.80 7.49 -2.23
C SER A 805 24.07 6.91 -1.03
N ILE A 806 22.91 6.29 -1.25
CA ILE A 806 22.06 5.72 -0.20
C ILE A 806 22.79 4.60 0.54
N SER A 807 23.30 3.60 -0.19
CA SER A 807 23.91 2.42 0.44
C SER A 807 25.20 2.76 1.19
N GLN A 808 26.01 3.69 0.69
CA GLN A 808 27.19 4.15 1.41
C GLN A 808 26.82 4.96 2.65
N GLY A 809 25.79 5.81 2.57
CA GLY A 809 25.30 6.58 3.71
C GLY A 809 24.78 5.68 4.84
N LEU A 810 23.99 4.65 4.49
CA LEU A 810 23.49 3.66 5.45
C LEU A 810 24.64 2.86 6.09
N ALA A 811 25.56 2.32 5.29
CA ALA A 811 26.72 1.59 5.81
C ALA A 811 27.63 2.46 6.70
N ALA A 812 27.76 3.76 6.39
CA ALA A 812 28.51 4.71 7.22
C ALA A 812 27.79 5.04 8.55
N ALA A 813 26.45 5.01 8.56
CA ALA A 813 25.66 5.24 9.76
C ALA A 813 25.75 4.08 10.76
N SER A 814 25.80 2.84 10.28
CA SER A 814 25.95 1.64 11.11
C SER A 814 26.42 0.43 10.31
N ASP A 815 27.35 -0.36 10.89
CA ASP A 815 27.79 -1.64 10.31
C ASP A 815 26.61 -2.58 10.02
N ALA A 816 25.57 -2.55 10.87
CA ALA A 816 24.37 -3.38 10.72
C ALA A 816 23.53 -3.03 9.49
N LEU A 817 23.74 -1.86 8.89
CA LEU A 817 23.06 -1.38 7.68
C LEU A 817 23.90 -1.61 6.41
N SER A 818 24.91 -2.47 6.49
CA SER A 818 25.68 -2.90 5.31
C SER A 818 25.07 -4.15 4.68
N TYR A 819 25.28 -4.34 3.37
CA TYR A 819 24.85 -5.54 2.64
C TYR A 819 25.31 -6.83 3.33
N GLY A 820 24.44 -7.84 3.32
CA GLY A 820 24.65 -9.12 3.99
C GLY A 820 24.36 -9.12 5.50
N ASN A 821 23.84 -8.03 6.08
CA ASN A 821 23.39 -7.99 7.48
C ASN A 821 21.86 -7.94 7.57
N SER A 822 21.29 -8.66 8.53
CA SER A 822 19.85 -8.67 8.80
C SER A 822 19.31 -7.30 9.22
N GLY A 823 20.18 -6.43 9.77
CA GLY A 823 19.83 -5.05 10.13
C GLY A 823 19.40 -4.20 8.93
N LEU A 824 20.10 -4.31 7.79
CA LEU A 824 19.73 -3.61 6.55
C LEU A 824 18.40 -4.13 6.01
N GLU A 825 18.20 -5.44 6.05
CA GLU A 825 16.98 -6.08 5.54
C GLU A 825 15.77 -5.68 6.40
N THR A 826 15.91 -5.71 7.72
CA THR A 826 14.88 -5.20 8.65
C THR A 826 14.58 -3.73 8.41
N TYR A 827 15.62 -2.90 8.22
CA TYR A 827 15.47 -1.47 7.95
C TYR A 827 14.64 -1.23 6.69
N LEU A 828 14.95 -1.91 5.58
CA LEU A 828 14.24 -1.73 4.32
C LEU A 828 12.81 -2.30 4.37
N ASN A 829 12.60 -3.40 5.09
CA ASN A 829 11.27 -4.00 5.26
C ASN A 829 10.34 -3.15 6.12
N VAL A 830 10.85 -2.57 7.21
CA VAL A 830 10.08 -1.62 8.05
C VAL A 830 9.80 -0.34 7.28
N TYR A 831 10.78 0.18 6.53
CA TYR A 831 10.55 1.35 5.70
C TYR A 831 9.46 1.09 4.64
N GLN A 832 9.47 -0.09 4.01
CA GLN A 832 8.42 -0.49 3.07
C GLN A 832 7.06 -0.52 3.75
N GLY A 833 6.94 -1.18 4.92
CA GLY A 833 5.68 -1.23 5.65
C GLY A 833 5.11 0.14 5.98
N VAL A 834 5.96 1.13 6.32
CA VAL A 834 5.50 2.49 6.60
C VAL A 834 4.96 3.17 5.32
N LEU A 835 5.51 2.83 4.15
CA LEU A 835 5.10 3.40 2.86
C LEU A 835 3.96 2.65 2.18
N ASP A 836 3.57 1.45 2.62
CA ASP A 836 2.56 0.62 1.94
C ASP A 836 1.18 1.28 1.78
N SER A 837 0.84 2.28 2.59
CA SER A 837 -0.41 3.04 2.40
C SER A 837 -0.39 4.04 1.24
N ILE A 838 0.74 4.18 0.56
CA ILE A 838 0.95 5.14 -0.53
C ILE A 838 1.92 4.64 -1.61
N ASP A 839 2.44 3.41 -1.50
CA ASP A 839 3.27 2.78 -2.53
C ASP A 839 2.37 2.32 -3.69
N PRO A 840 2.69 2.61 -4.96
CA PRO A 840 1.94 2.07 -6.09
C PRO A 840 1.75 0.56 -6.03
N SER A 841 2.80 -0.20 -5.69
CA SER A 841 2.77 -1.67 -5.70
C SER A 841 1.80 -2.29 -4.69
N SER A 842 1.23 -1.52 -3.76
CA SER A 842 0.21 -1.99 -2.83
C SER A 842 -1.21 -1.50 -3.16
N LEU A 843 -1.36 -0.62 -4.16
CA LEU A 843 -2.61 0.10 -4.46
C LEU A 843 -3.11 -0.09 -5.90
N ILE A 844 -2.21 -0.29 -6.87
CA ILE A 844 -2.54 -0.24 -8.31
C ILE A 844 -3.42 -1.38 -8.81
N ALA A 845 -3.65 -2.43 -8.02
CA ALA A 845 -4.55 -3.53 -8.41
C ALA A 845 -5.98 -3.03 -8.71
N ASN A 846 -6.41 -1.93 -8.08
CA ASN A 846 -7.68 -1.28 -8.37
C ASN A 846 -7.74 -0.59 -9.75
N LEU A 847 -6.60 -0.44 -10.43
CA LEU A 847 -6.47 0.07 -11.80
C LEU A 847 -6.07 -1.03 -12.80
N ALA A 848 -6.03 -2.30 -12.37
CA ALA A 848 -5.69 -3.40 -13.25
C ALA A 848 -6.74 -3.58 -14.34
N ASP A 849 -6.33 -4.17 -15.46
CA ASP A 849 -7.16 -4.44 -16.64
C ASP A 849 -8.46 -5.19 -16.28
N GLU A 850 -8.37 -6.18 -15.39
CA GLU A 850 -9.54 -6.91 -14.87
C GLU A 850 -10.53 -6.06 -14.07
N ASN A 851 -10.10 -4.88 -13.62
CA ASN A 851 -10.86 -3.91 -12.84
C ASN A 851 -11.00 -2.57 -13.60
N ALA A 852 -10.74 -2.56 -14.92
CA ALA A 852 -10.58 -1.33 -15.68
C ALA A 852 -11.86 -0.48 -15.70
N ASP A 853 -11.87 0.55 -14.86
CA ASP A 853 -12.79 1.69 -14.97
C ASP A 853 -12.02 2.98 -15.30
N THR A 854 -10.71 2.88 -15.53
CA THR A 854 -9.78 3.99 -15.82
C THR A 854 -8.62 3.47 -16.67
N GLY A 855 -8.43 4.04 -17.85
CA GLY A 855 -7.31 3.62 -18.70
C GLY A 855 -5.97 4.04 -18.12
N VAL A 856 -4.96 3.17 -18.17
CA VAL A 856 -3.59 3.46 -17.72
C VAL A 856 -2.59 3.24 -18.86
N LEU A 857 -1.68 4.20 -19.08
CA LEU A 857 -0.57 4.07 -20.02
C LEU A 857 0.78 4.23 -19.30
N LEU A 858 1.61 3.19 -19.33
CA LEU A 858 2.96 3.20 -18.76
C LEU A 858 4.02 3.42 -19.85
N PHE A 859 5.07 4.17 -19.49
CA PHE A 859 6.29 4.22 -20.30
C PHE A 859 7.49 3.78 -19.47
N GLU A 860 8.37 2.99 -20.09
CA GLU A 860 9.70 2.69 -19.55
C GLU A 860 10.75 2.75 -20.65
N ILE A 861 12.02 2.90 -20.25
CA ILE A 861 13.16 2.92 -21.18
C ILE A 861 13.95 1.65 -20.96
N VAL A 862 13.74 0.68 -21.84
CA VAL A 862 14.50 -0.58 -21.87
C VAL A 862 15.87 -0.40 -22.50
N GLY A 863 16.00 0.58 -23.42
CA GLY A 863 17.20 0.73 -24.23
C GLY A 863 17.38 -0.40 -25.24
N ASP A 864 18.45 -0.36 -26.03
CA ASP A 864 18.80 -1.40 -27.02
C ASP A 864 20.00 -2.26 -26.59
N GLY A 865 20.45 -2.08 -25.33
CA GLY A 865 21.62 -2.75 -24.77
C GLY A 865 22.96 -2.14 -25.17
N THR A 866 22.97 -1.04 -25.93
CA THR A 866 24.19 -0.28 -26.25
C THR A 866 24.47 0.81 -25.22
N ALA A 867 25.71 1.30 -25.19
CA ALA A 867 26.09 2.41 -24.31
C ALA A 867 25.47 3.76 -24.73
N SER A 868 25.00 3.88 -25.98
CA SER A 868 24.34 5.07 -26.50
C SER A 868 22.84 5.11 -26.19
N HIS A 869 22.20 3.95 -26.02
CA HIS A 869 20.80 3.85 -25.60
C HIS A 869 20.70 2.97 -24.35
N PRO A 870 21.16 3.50 -23.20
CA PRO A 870 21.09 2.77 -21.94
C PRO A 870 19.64 2.59 -21.49
N ASN A 871 19.41 1.59 -20.65
CA ASN A 871 18.17 1.50 -19.88
C ASN A 871 18.09 2.63 -18.85
N ASP A 872 16.88 2.87 -18.31
CA ASP A 872 16.67 3.87 -17.28
C ASP A 872 17.56 3.60 -16.03
N GLY A 873 18.29 4.64 -15.61
CA GLY A 873 19.19 4.61 -14.46
C GLY A 873 18.58 5.18 -13.18
N VAL A 874 17.46 5.89 -13.28
CA VAL A 874 16.75 6.52 -12.16
C VAL A 874 15.75 5.53 -11.58
N ILE A 875 14.80 5.08 -12.42
CA ILE A 875 13.81 4.08 -12.06
C ILE A 875 14.19 2.79 -12.77
N PRO A 876 14.59 1.72 -12.05
CA PRO A 876 14.89 0.45 -12.69
C PRO A 876 13.61 -0.14 -13.29
N ASN A 877 13.72 -0.75 -14.46
CA ASN A 877 12.57 -1.48 -15.06
C ASN A 877 12.15 -2.64 -14.14
N GLY A 878 13.10 -3.36 -13.55
CA GLY A 878 12.84 -4.30 -12.45
C GLY A 878 14.07 -4.57 -11.59
N ALA A 879 13.88 -5.27 -10.49
CA ALA A 879 14.95 -5.70 -9.57
C ALA A 879 14.84 -7.18 -9.17
N ASP A 880 14.17 -7.99 -9.98
CA ASP A 880 14.02 -9.42 -9.84
C ASP A 880 13.94 -10.09 -11.21
N THR A 881 14.62 -11.24 -11.38
CA THR A 881 14.68 -11.95 -12.66
C THR A 881 13.35 -12.59 -13.06
N ILE A 882 12.36 -12.64 -12.16
CA ILE A 882 10.98 -13.01 -12.53
C ILE A 882 10.38 -12.06 -13.58
N HIS A 883 10.92 -10.85 -13.72
CA HIS A 883 10.54 -9.85 -14.74
C HIS A 883 11.47 -9.87 -15.95
N GLY A 884 12.27 -10.92 -16.11
CA GLY A 884 13.27 -11.06 -17.16
C GLY A 884 14.70 -10.98 -16.64
N GLU A 885 15.62 -11.72 -17.27
CA GLU A 885 17.02 -11.84 -16.83
C GLU A 885 17.76 -10.50 -16.75
N ALA A 886 17.40 -9.53 -17.60
CA ALA A 886 17.99 -8.19 -17.59
C ALA A 886 17.55 -7.33 -16.39
N ASN A 887 16.46 -7.71 -15.73
CA ASN A 887 15.83 -6.99 -14.62
C ASN A 887 16.23 -7.56 -13.24
N GLY A 888 17.35 -8.29 -13.14
CA GLY A 888 17.88 -8.75 -11.87
C GLY A 888 18.27 -7.61 -10.91
N PRO A 889 18.46 -7.90 -9.62
CA PRO A 889 18.82 -6.89 -8.63
C PRO A 889 20.15 -6.21 -8.97
N LEU A 890 20.29 -4.93 -8.60
CA LEU A 890 21.52 -4.17 -8.80
C LEU A 890 22.63 -4.78 -7.94
N GLN A 891 23.61 -5.37 -8.63
CA GLN A 891 24.86 -5.88 -8.06
C GLN A 891 26.05 -5.26 -8.79
N THR A 892 26.87 -4.48 -8.09
CA THR A 892 28.02 -3.79 -8.70
C THR A 892 29.06 -3.38 -7.68
N THR A 893 30.29 -3.13 -8.14
CA THR A 893 31.36 -2.57 -7.32
C THR A 893 31.69 -1.17 -7.82
N LEU A 894 31.51 -0.18 -6.94
CA LEU A 894 31.82 1.21 -7.23
C LEU A 894 33.33 1.43 -7.39
N SER A 895 33.72 2.54 -8.01
CA SER A 895 35.13 2.88 -8.26
C SER A 895 35.97 3.01 -6.99
N ASN A 896 35.36 3.28 -5.84
CA ASN A 896 36.00 3.33 -4.52
C ASN A 896 36.08 1.95 -3.82
N GLY A 897 35.60 0.88 -4.46
CA GLY A 897 35.61 -0.49 -3.94
C GLY A 897 34.39 -0.86 -3.08
N PHE A 898 33.44 0.06 -2.87
CA PHE A 898 32.19 -0.27 -2.18
C PHE A 898 31.35 -1.23 -3.04
N VAL A 899 30.85 -2.31 -2.43
CA VAL A 899 30.05 -3.33 -3.11
C VAL A 899 28.57 -3.08 -2.82
N ILE A 900 27.79 -2.98 -3.88
CA ILE A 900 26.33 -3.01 -3.87
C ILE A 900 25.92 -4.44 -4.20
N ASP A 901 25.16 -5.09 -3.30
CA ASP A 901 24.76 -6.49 -3.42
C ASP A 901 23.31 -6.68 -2.96
N ASN A 902 22.37 -6.15 -3.76
CA ASN A 902 20.95 -6.27 -3.43
C ASN A 902 20.44 -7.69 -3.62
N PHE A 903 19.49 -8.09 -2.77
CA PHE A 903 18.65 -9.26 -3.01
C PHE A 903 17.55 -8.95 -4.03
N PRO A 904 16.98 -9.99 -4.68
CA PRO A 904 15.85 -9.82 -5.58
C PRO A 904 14.65 -9.14 -4.89
N ALA A 905 14.00 -8.20 -5.59
CA ALA A 905 12.88 -7.41 -5.09
C ALA A 905 11.72 -7.39 -6.11
N PRO A 906 10.75 -8.31 -5.99
CA PRO A 906 9.66 -8.51 -6.96
C PRO A 906 8.79 -7.30 -7.26
N PHE A 907 8.71 -6.32 -6.36
CA PHE A 907 7.82 -5.16 -6.48
C PHE A 907 8.53 -3.86 -6.87
N ALA A 908 9.87 -3.90 -7.03
CA ALA A 908 10.66 -2.71 -7.29
C ALA A 908 10.86 -2.49 -8.80
N GLY A 909 10.41 -1.32 -9.28
CA GLY A 909 10.54 -0.89 -10.68
C GLY A 909 9.23 -0.79 -11.45
N THR A 910 9.31 -0.58 -12.77
CA THR A 910 8.16 -0.41 -13.68
C THR A 910 7.51 -1.73 -14.09
N GLU A 911 8.28 -2.76 -14.43
CA GLU A 911 7.80 -4.10 -14.83
C GLU A 911 6.89 -4.77 -13.78
N PRO A 912 7.18 -4.68 -12.46
CA PRO A 912 6.21 -5.10 -11.45
C PRO A 912 4.86 -4.39 -11.55
N LEU A 913 4.82 -3.11 -11.91
CA LEU A 913 3.56 -2.38 -12.10
C LEU A 913 2.85 -2.85 -13.37
N VAL A 914 3.57 -3.00 -14.48
CA VAL A 914 3.06 -3.57 -15.74
C VAL A 914 2.38 -4.91 -15.48
N LYS A 915 3.05 -5.80 -14.73
CA LYS A 915 2.53 -7.12 -14.40
C LYS A 915 1.29 -7.06 -13.51
N GLN A 916 1.30 -6.24 -12.46
CA GLN A 916 0.16 -6.10 -11.53
C GLN A 916 -1.07 -5.49 -12.20
N LEU A 917 -0.85 -4.56 -13.13
CA LEU A 917 -1.90 -3.94 -13.92
C LEU A 917 -2.46 -4.86 -15.00
N GLY A 918 -1.76 -5.95 -15.36
CA GLY A 918 -2.10 -6.75 -16.53
C GLY A 918 -1.85 -6.01 -17.85
N ALA A 919 -0.97 -5.01 -17.85
CA ALA A 919 -0.82 -4.11 -18.99
C ALA A 919 -0.28 -4.82 -20.24
N VAL A 920 -0.92 -4.57 -21.38
CA VAL A 920 -0.52 -5.11 -22.68
C VAL A 920 0.33 -4.10 -23.47
N LYS A 921 1.12 -4.57 -24.44
CA LYS A 921 1.91 -3.67 -25.28
C LYS A 921 0.97 -2.73 -26.05
N THR A 922 1.34 -1.46 -26.18
CA THR A 922 0.61 -0.50 -27.04
C THR A 922 0.56 -0.92 -28.51
N ALA A 923 1.47 -1.77 -28.97
CA ALA A 923 1.44 -2.39 -30.30
C ALA A 923 0.32 -3.43 -30.44
N ASP A 924 -0.03 -4.10 -29.35
CA ASP A 924 -0.96 -5.24 -29.29
C ASP A 924 -2.33 -4.86 -28.72
N ALA A 925 -2.55 -3.58 -28.44
CA ALA A 925 -3.81 -3.09 -27.87
C ALA A 925 -5.03 -3.52 -28.73
N THR A 926 -6.09 -3.97 -28.06
CA THR A 926 -7.35 -4.40 -28.68
C THR A 926 -8.53 -3.83 -27.91
N ASP A 927 -9.67 -3.68 -28.59
CA ASP A 927 -10.95 -3.35 -27.96
C ASP A 927 -11.55 -4.59 -27.31
N ASP A 928 -11.65 -4.61 -25.99
CA ASP A 928 -12.36 -5.61 -25.19
C ASP A 928 -13.62 -5.06 -24.50
N GLY A 929 -13.91 -3.78 -24.69
CA GLY A 929 -15.05 -3.07 -24.09
C GLY A 929 -14.73 -2.29 -22.82
N ASP A 930 -13.52 -2.39 -22.29
CA ASP A 930 -13.07 -1.70 -21.09
C ASP A 930 -11.96 -0.66 -21.41
N PRO A 931 -11.72 0.35 -20.55
CA PRO A 931 -10.59 1.26 -20.69
C PRO A 931 -9.25 0.51 -20.68
N ALA A 932 -8.40 0.74 -21.67
CA ALA A 932 -7.21 -0.08 -21.84
C ALA A 932 -6.11 0.21 -20.82
N VAL A 933 -5.41 -0.84 -20.43
CA VAL A 933 -4.21 -0.78 -19.59
C VAL A 933 -2.99 -1.22 -20.40
N LEU A 934 -2.10 -0.26 -20.67
CA LEU A 934 -1.08 -0.36 -21.71
C LEU A 934 0.32 -0.04 -21.21
N VAL A 935 1.33 -0.59 -21.88
CA VAL A 935 2.75 -0.24 -21.68
C VAL A 935 3.47 -0.01 -23.01
N THR A 936 4.32 1.00 -23.02
CA THR A 936 5.29 1.27 -24.09
C THR A 936 6.71 1.16 -23.55
N ARG A 937 7.47 0.22 -24.11
CA ARG A 937 8.89 0.02 -23.84
C ARG A 937 9.71 0.73 -24.90
N LEU A 938 10.40 1.80 -24.54
CA LEU A 938 11.21 2.60 -25.46
C LEU A 938 12.63 2.01 -25.55
N VAL A 939 13.10 1.75 -26.78
CA VAL A 939 14.44 1.20 -27.04
C VAL A 939 15.53 2.27 -27.11
N GLU A 940 15.14 3.55 -27.07
CA GLU A 940 16.05 4.69 -27.00
C GLU A 940 15.47 5.83 -26.15
N GLY A 941 16.31 6.82 -25.83
CA GLY A 941 15.98 7.91 -24.93
C GLY A 941 16.57 7.73 -23.53
N SER A 942 16.24 8.68 -22.67
CA SER A 942 16.65 8.73 -21.26
C SER A 942 15.51 9.16 -20.34
N HIS A 943 15.68 8.99 -19.04
CA HIS A 943 14.71 9.40 -18.02
C HIS A 943 14.28 10.88 -18.15
N SER A 944 15.16 11.73 -18.70
CA SER A 944 14.89 13.16 -18.89
C SER A 944 14.20 13.49 -20.23
N THR A 945 13.89 12.50 -21.07
CA THR A 945 13.32 12.73 -22.42
C THR A 945 12.08 13.62 -22.45
N PRO A 946 11.08 13.44 -21.55
CA PRO A 946 9.92 14.34 -21.44
C PRO A 946 10.28 15.77 -21.01
N VAL A 947 11.43 15.94 -20.34
CA VAL A 947 11.89 17.21 -19.76
C VAL A 947 12.72 18.03 -20.76
N VAL A 948 13.57 17.37 -21.55
CA VAL A 948 14.47 18.05 -22.49
C VAL A 948 14.00 17.99 -23.94
N ALA A 949 12.90 17.27 -24.22
CA ALA A 949 12.27 17.14 -25.53
C ALA A 949 13.24 16.78 -26.66
N GLY A 950 14.16 15.85 -26.40
CA GLY A 950 15.14 15.40 -27.40
C GLY A 950 16.38 16.29 -27.54
N ASN A 951 16.59 17.28 -26.66
CA ASN A 951 17.77 18.15 -26.72
C ASN A 951 19.05 17.45 -26.20
N THR A 952 19.84 16.93 -27.12
CA THR A 952 21.08 16.19 -26.84
C THR A 952 22.22 17.04 -26.27
N ASP A 953 22.12 18.38 -26.34
CA ASP A 953 23.10 19.26 -25.70
C ASP A 953 22.92 19.31 -24.18
N ILE A 954 21.73 18.98 -23.68
CA ILE A 954 21.39 18.93 -22.24
C ILE A 954 21.56 17.51 -21.69
N ASP A 955 20.99 16.52 -22.38
CA ASP A 955 21.15 15.10 -22.05
C ASP A 955 21.57 14.32 -23.29
N PRO A 956 22.80 13.78 -23.36
CA PRO A 956 23.29 13.10 -24.56
C PRO A 956 22.53 11.81 -24.90
N PHE A 957 21.74 11.25 -23.99
CA PHE A 957 20.98 10.00 -24.19
C PHE A 957 19.51 10.23 -24.53
N THR A 958 19.02 11.47 -24.52
CA THR A 958 17.63 11.77 -24.88
C THR A 958 17.35 11.48 -26.36
N SER A 959 16.08 11.21 -26.71
CA SER A 959 15.64 11.05 -28.10
C SER A 959 14.43 11.93 -28.41
N GLY A 960 14.53 12.73 -29.47
CA GLY A 960 13.38 13.47 -30.00
C GLY A 960 12.34 12.56 -30.65
N ALA A 961 12.74 11.40 -31.19
CA ALA A 961 11.81 10.44 -31.75
C ALA A 961 11.00 9.74 -30.65
N ALA A 962 11.65 9.33 -29.55
CA ALA A 962 10.97 8.82 -28.36
C ALA A 962 10.03 9.87 -27.74
N PHE A 963 10.47 11.13 -27.61
CA PHE A 963 9.61 12.21 -27.11
C PHE A 963 8.32 12.37 -27.95
N ASN A 964 8.46 12.39 -29.28
CA ASN A 964 7.31 12.51 -30.18
C ASN A 964 6.39 11.30 -30.11
N GLU A 965 6.94 10.09 -29.95
CA GLU A 965 6.15 8.87 -29.76
C GLU A 965 5.33 8.93 -28.47
N MET A 966 5.96 9.33 -27.36
CA MET A 966 5.27 9.50 -26.08
C MET A 966 4.10 10.48 -26.19
N ILE A 967 4.32 11.64 -26.82
CA ILE A 967 3.26 12.63 -27.05
C ILE A 967 2.14 12.05 -27.92
N ALA A 968 2.47 11.39 -29.03
CA ALA A 968 1.46 10.85 -29.95
C ALA A 968 0.57 9.82 -29.24
N GLN A 969 1.16 8.92 -28.46
CA GLN A 969 0.42 7.92 -27.70
C GLN A 969 -0.42 8.55 -26.59
N ILE A 970 0.14 9.45 -25.78
CA ILE A 970 -0.60 10.11 -24.68
C ILE A 970 -1.80 10.90 -25.22
N VAL A 971 -1.60 11.68 -26.28
CA VAL A 971 -2.67 12.46 -26.93
C VAL A 971 -3.76 11.54 -27.45
N THR A 972 -3.39 10.45 -28.12
CA THR A 972 -4.37 9.48 -28.66
C THR A 972 -5.13 8.80 -27.53
N PHE A 973 -4.42 8.37 -26.49
CA PHE A 973 -4.97 7.68 -25.33
C PHE A 973 -5.98 8.57 -24.58
N PHE A 974 -5.62 9.82 -24.29
CA PHE A 974 -6.53 10.77 -23.63
C PHE A 974 -7.69 11.20 -24.54
N ALA A 975 -7.46 11.38 -25.85
CA ALA A 975 -8.53 11.72 -26.79
C ALA A 975 -9.65 10.67 -26.84
N LEU A 976 -9.31 9.42 -26.51
CA LEU A 976 -10.22 8.27 -26.47
C LEU A 976 -10.70 7.92 -25.06
N ASP A 977 -10.40 8.76 -24.07
CA ASP A 977 -10.74 8.51 -22.65
C ASP A 977 -10.22 7.15 -22.16
N GLY A 978 -9.04 6.72 -22.65
CA GLY A 978 -8.43 5.42 -22.37
C GLY A 978 -8.96 4.24 -23.21
N ASN A 979 -10.05 4.41 -23.95
CA ASN A 979 -10.71 3.33 -24.71
C ASN A 979 -10.09 3.20 -26.12
N VAL A 980 -8.94 2.54 -26.22
CA VAL A 980 -8.27 2.32 -27.51
C VAL A 980 -8.84 1.10 -28.24
N THR A 981 -8.94 1.19 -29.57
CA THR A 981 -9.53 0.10 -30.39
C THR A 981 -8.50 -0.73 -31.15
N GLY A 982 -7.22 -0.41 -30.97
CA GLY A 982 -6.11 -0.97 -31.72
C GLY A 982 -4.79 -0.34 -31.29
N SER A 983 -3.72 -0.69 -31.99
CA SER A 983 -2.39 -0.12 -31.73
C SER A 983 -2.40 1.41 -31.77
N ILE A 984 -1.74 2.02 -30.79
CA ILE A 984 -1.51 3.46 -30.72
C ILE A 984 -0.05 3.86 -31.03
N VAL A 985 0.79 2.91 -31.47
CA VAL A 985 2.19 3.16 -31.81
C VAL A 985 2.28 3.99 -33.09
N ALA A 986 2.94 5.15 -33.04
CA ALA A 986 3.11 6.02 -34.21
C ALA A 986 4.46 5.81 -34.90
N ASN A 987 5.50 5.47 -34.14
CA ASN A 987 6.84 5.19 -34.60
C ASN A 987 7.37 3.86 -34.01
N PRO A 988 7.26 2.74 -34.75
CA PRO A 988 7.74 1.45 -34.26
C PRO A 988 9.27 1.37 -34.15
N GLU A 989 10.04 2.28 -34.74
CA GLU A 989 11.51 2.24 -34.67
C GLU A 989 12.06 2.53 -33.27
N VAL A 990 11.25 3.15 -32.40
CA VAL A 990 11.65 3.54 -31.03
C VAL A 990 10.94 2.76 -29.93
N VAL A 991 10.10 1.78 -30.31
CA VAL A 991 9.34 0.92 -29.40
C VAL A 991 9.86 -0.52 -29.54
N GLU A 992 9.91 -1.26 -28.43
CA GLU A 992 10.24 -2.68 -28.46
C GLU A 992 9.17 -3.46 -29.25
N ASP A 993 9.61 -4.29 -30.20
CA ASP A 993 8.78 -5.15 -31.05
C ASP A 993 7.78 -6.04 -30.29
#